data_AF-A0A315G741-F1
#
_entry.id   AF-A0A315G741-F1
#
_cell.length_a   1.000
_cell.length_b   1.000
_cell.length_c   1.000
_cell.angle_alpha   90.00
_cell.angle_beta   90.00
_cell.angle_gamma   90.00
#
_symmetry.space_group_name_H-M   'P 1'
#
loop_
_entity.id
_entity.type
_entity.pdbx_description
1 polymer ?
#
loop_
_entity_poly.entity_id
_entity_poly.type
_entity_poly.pdbx_seq_one_letter_code
_entity_poly.pdbx_strand_id
1 'polypeptide(L)'
;MSALARLPGLDGLRGVAVLAVIGYHLNLGHFLPAGFLGVDIFFTVSGFIITALLLQEHAQTGRIDFTAFYVRRARRLFPVALAMLLVLVALSPLLLPTALPRLREDLPAAFLYASNWWQIVAQQSYFEAIEHPRLLQHLWSLAIEEQYYVLWPLAVLWLLNQASRQGLGVAAGLIAIASTGWMAWLYVTQIDGGDPSRVYLGTDTHLMGLLSGSALAAWWNPWKARMANSASDGLLNLAGIAALAALVGGMATVHEGMPWLYQGGFLLVAVLSCLVISAATREGTWVASLLSARPMRWLGARSYSLYLWHWPVVVWLRPSAQADVLELTWVTAVRLLLTLACAEASYRWVETRWVNGFAAMPWRRGSALGAAALVMVNAGVLGFMPNTTAQHQDMVAPLAQDKPSPSKSPPASSASANKPQATPSTPLHGNRAQMGEATYHRVTLLGDSVLLGASPYLQRRLPFASVEAKVGRQGSEGIKLVQSLREQHQLGDAAVIHLGTNGYLAERQFRVLLEQLGDRKTVVVVNVYGARRWIGSNNETIARVTQDFDNVRLVDWHTIGQANPDFFVQDGIHLSGTGIHAYYNQIRLALGLPEVTLGGPTRKPLKRPQRPQAETPHQGLSAPASTPSIDAPAISQLQRSSAVSTPASD
;
A
#
# COMPACT_ATOMS: atom_id res chain seq x y z
N MET A 1 15.98 -40.13 -5.00
CA MET A 1 15.04 -40.18 -3.85
C MET A 1 13.66 -40.51 -4.38
N SER A 2 12.87 -41.32 -3.67
CA SER A 2 11.46 -41.51 -4.04
C SER A 2 10.72 -40.17 -3.98
N ALA A 3 9.77 -39.96 -4.89
CA ALA A 3 8.95 -38.74 -4.89
C ALA A 3 8.18 -38.70 -3.57
N LEU A 4 8.50 -37.71 -2.72
CA LEU A 4 7.86 -37.61 -1.43
C LEU A 4 6.38 -37.30 -1.58
N ALA A 5 5.55 -38.02 -0.82
CA ALA A 5 4.10 -37.91 -0.92
C ALA A 5 3.69 -36.45 -0.67
N ARG A 6 3.17 -35.81 -1.72
CA ARG A 6 2.74 -34.41 -1.74
C ARG A 6 1.64 -34.20 -0.70
N LEU A 7 1.88 -33.34 0.28
CA LEU A 7 0.96 -33.05 1.39
C LEU A 7 -0.08 -32.02 0.93
N PRO A 8 -1.33 -32.41 0.58
CA PRO A 8 -2.20 -31.52 -0.18
C PRO A 8 -2.80 -30.39 0.66
N GLY A 9 -2.91 -30.57 1.98
CA GLY A 9 -3.30 -29.51 2.92
C GLY A 9 -2.30 -28.36 2.99
N LEU A 10 -0.99 -28.61 2.75
CA LEU A 10 0.02 -27.53 2.70
C LEU A 10 -0.10 -26.68 1.43
N ASP A 11 -0.51 -27.28 0.30
CA ASP A 11 -0.88 -26.49 -0.87
C ASP A 11 -2.11 -25.63 -0.57
N GLY A 12 -3.14 -26.20 0.09
CA GLY A 12 -4.31 -25.41 0.47
C GLY A 12 -3.99 -24.23 1.38
N LEU A 13 -3.12 -24.43 2.38
CA LEU A 13 -2.65 -23.35 3.27
C LEU A 13 -1.91 -22.25 2.49
N ARG A 14 -1.06 -22.63 1.51
CA ARG A 14 -0.42 -21.69 0.57
C ARG A 14 -1.44 -20.97 -0.33
N GLY A 15 -2.57 -21.62 -0.63
CA GLY A 15 -3.70 -21.01 -1.34
C GLY A 15 -4.38 -19.92 -0.51
N VAL A 16 -4.65 -20.17 0.78
CA VAL A 16 -5.18 -19.16 1.72
C VAL A 16 -4.19 -18.00 1.86
N ALA A 17 -2.91 -18.29 2.06
CA ALA A 17 -1.86 -17.30 2.22
C ALA A 17 -1.73 -16.34 1.01
N VAL A 18 -1.76 -16.85 -0.23
CA VAL A 18 -1.66 -15.96 -1.41
C VAL A 18 -2.94 -15.13 -1.61
N LEU A 19 -4.12 -15.66 -1.30
CA LEU A 19 -5.36 -14.89 -1.37
C LEU A 19 -5.36 -13.72 -0.38
N ALA A 20 -4.86 -13.94 0.84
CA ALA A 20 -4.71 -12.88 1.84
C ALA A 20 -3.79 -11.75 1.34
N VAL A 21 -2.61 -12.10 0.81
CA VAL A 21 -1.64 -11.13 0.25
C VAL A 21 -2.23 -10.36 -0.93
N ILE A 22 -2.94 -11.03 -1.84
CA ILE A 22 -3.61 -10.37 -2.98
C ILE A 22 -4.72 -9.44 -2.49
N GLY A 23 -5.56 -9.88 -1.55
CA GLY A 23 -6.66 -9.06 -1.01
C GLY A 23 -6.19 -7.78 -0.30
N TYR A 24 -5.07 -7.87 0.42
CA TYR A 24 -4.39 -6.72 1.04
C TYR A 24 -3.91 -5.70 -0.01
N HIS A 25 -3.18 -6.14 -1.04
CA HIS A 25 -2.64 -5.23 -2.07
C HIS A 25 -3.70 -4.70 -3.05
N LEU A 26 -4.83 -5.40 -3.22
CA LEU A 26 -5.99 -4.89 -3.95
C LEU A 26 -6.78 -3.82 -3.16
N ASN A 27 -6.49 -3.65 -1.87
CA ASN A 27 -7.22 -2.76 -0.96
C ASN A 27 -8.74 -3.03 -0.96
N LEU A 28 -9.11 -4.31 -0.79
CA LEU A 28 -10.52 -4.77 -0.77
C LEU A 28 -11.26 -4.28 0.49
N GLY A 29 -11.64 -3.00 0.52
CA GLY A 29 -12.68 -2.43 1.38
C GLY A 29 -12.64 -2.82 2.85
N HIS A 30 -11.48 -2.71 3.50
CA HIS A 30 -11.26 -3.09 4.92
C HIS A 30 -11.50 -4.57 5.29
N PHE A 31 -11.73 -5.49 4.33
CA PHE A 31 -11.95 -6.91 4.64
C PHE A 31 -10.67 -7.66 5.06
N LEU A 32 -9.49 -7.24 4.58
CA LEU A 32 -8.20 -7.90 4.85
C LEU A 32 -7.06 -6.89 5.13
N PRO A 33 -7.19 -5.98 6.12
CA PRO A 33 -6.16 -5.00 6.49
C PRO A 33 -4.82 -5.66 6.87
N ALA A 34 -4.85 -6.85 7.48
CA ALA A 34 -3.66 -7.65 7.79
C ALA A 34 -3.46 -8.85 6.84
N GLY A 35 -3.94 -8.78 5.60
CA GLY A 35 -3.68 -9.83 4.60
C GLY A 35 -2.18 -10.00 4.26
N PHE A 36 -1.33 -9.03 4.60
CA PHE A 36 0.13 -9.17 4.54
C PHE A 36 0.66 -10.33 5.40
N LEU A 37 -0.04 -10.72 6.47
CA LEU A 37 0.30 -11.90 7.31
C LEU A 37 0.26 -13.23 6.54
N GLY A 38 -0.29 -13.26 5.32
CA GLY A 38 -0.12 -14.40 4.43
C GLY A 38 1.35 -14.70 4.12
N VAL A 39 2.25 -13.70 4.14
CA VAL A 39 3.70 -13.90 3.99
C VAL A 39 4.28 -14.69 5.17
N ASP A 40 3.84 -14.42 6.40
CA ASP A 40 4.28 -15.17 7.59
C ASP A 40 3.81 -16.62 7.59
N ILE A 41 2.63 -16.89 7.02
CA ILE A 41 2.17 -18.26 6.75
C ILE A 41 3.09 -18.92 5.71
N PHE A 42 3.47 -18.23 4.64
CA PHE A 42 4.44 -18.75 3.66
C PHE A 42 5.77 -19.08 4.32
N PHE A 43 6.35 -18.16 5.08
CA PHE A 43 7.58 -18.37 5.85
C PHE A 43 7.48 -19.62 6.74
N THR A 44 6.40 -19.78 7.49
CA THR A 44 6.23 -20.94 8.37
C THR A 44 6.10 -22.26 7.58
N VAL A 45 5.37 -22.25 6.46
CA VAL A 45 5.24 -23.42 5.58
C VAL A 45 6.57 -23.77 4.88
N SER A 46 7.31 -22.77 4.41
CA SER A 46 8.62 -22.93 3.76
C SER A 46 9.66 -23.47 4.74
N GLY A 47 9.69 -22.93 5.97
CA GLY A 47 10.50 -23.42 7.07
C GLY A 47 10.25 -24.91 7.37
N PHE A 48 8.97 -25.28 7.50
CA PHE A 48 8.56 -26.66 7.73
C PHE A 48 8.96 -27.59 6.58
N ILE A 49 8.59 -27.25 5.33
CA ILE A 49 8.83 -28.12 4.17
C ILE A 49 10.33 -28.35 3.95
N ILE A 50 11.15 -27.30 3.96
CA ILE A 50 12.60 -27.44 3.70
C ILE A 50 13.26 -28.29 4.78
N THR A 51 12.99 -28.01 6.05
CA THR A 51 13.56 -28.76 7.18
C THR A 51 13.11 -30.23 7.18
N ALA A 52 11.83 -30.48 6.89
CA ALA A 52 11.29 -31.83 6.81
C ALA A 52 11.94 -32.66 5.67
N LEU A 53 12.18 -32.04 4.50
CA LEU A 53 12.87 -32.66 3.38
C LEU A 53 14.33 -32.99 3.72
N LEU A 54 15.08 -32.05 4.30
CA LEU A 54 16.50 -32.25 4.69
C LEU A 54 16.64 -33.36 5.74
N LEU A 55 15.80 -33.32 6.78
CA LEU A 55 15.80 -34.34 7.84
C LEU A 55 15.44 -35.73 7.31
N GLN A 56 14.62 -35.81 6.27
CA GLN A 56 14.29 -37.08 5.64
C GLN A 56 15.39 -37.58 4.70
N GLU A 57 16.02 -36.70 3.92
CA GLU A 57 17.17 -37.03 3.08
C GLU A 57 18.32 -37.61 3.93
N HIS A 58 18.62 -36.95 5.05
CA HIS A 58 19.59 -37.40 6.04
C HIS A 58 19.17 -38.74 6.68
N ALA A 59 17.91 -38.90 7.09
CA ALA A 59 17.43 -40.14 7.70
C ALA A 59 17.40 -41.34 6.73
N GLN A 60 17.32 -41.10 5.42
CA GLN A 60 17.32 -42.15 4.39
C GLN A 60 18.70 -42.50 3.85
N THR A 61 19.64 -41.55 3.85
CA THR A 61 20.94 -41.69 3.14
C THR A 61 22.18 -41.42 3.99
N GLY A 62 22.01 -40.97 5.24
CA GLY A 62 23.11 -40.56 6.12
C GLY A 62 23.80 -39.26 5.71
N ARG A 63 23.30 -38.56 4.67
CA ARG A 63 23.88 -37.33 4.13
C ARG A 63 22.83 -36.39 3.56
N ILE A 64 23.24 -35.18 3.21
CA ILE A 64 22.42 -34.17 2.52
C ILE A 64 23.14 -33.81 1.22
N ASP A 65 22.50 -33.99 0.07
CA ASP A 65 23.02 -33.54 -1.23
C ASP A 65 22.67 -32.07 -1.46
N PHE A 66 23.54 -31.18 -0.96
CA PHE A 66 23.41 -29.74 -1.14
C PHE A 66 23.32 -29.32 -2.61
N THR A 67 24.13 -29.92 -3.48
CA THR A 67 24.14 -29.60 -4.91
C THR A 67 22.77 -29.90 -5.52
N ALA A 68 22.23 -31.10 -5.27
CA ALA A 68 20.90 -31.45 -5.75
C ALA A 68 19.80 -30.61 -5.07
N PHE A 69 19.93 -30.25 -3.79
CA PHE A 69 19.01 -29.35 -3.10
C PHE A 69 18.94 -27.97 -3.76
N TYR A 70 20.08 -27.28 -3.92
CA TYR A 70 20.14 -25.95 -4.52
C TYR A 70 19.73 -25.96 -5.99
N VAL A 71 20.15 -26.95 -6.77
CA VAL A 71 19.75 -27.09 -8.18
C VAL A 71 18.23 -27.31 -8.29
N ARG A 72 17.61 -28.10 -7.40
CA ARG A 72 16.14 -28.29 -7.36
C ARG A 72 15.40 -26.99 -7.01
N ARG A 73 15.91 -26.19 -6.05
CA ARG A 73 15.33 -24.89 -5.68
C ARG A 73 15.46 -23.87 -6.81
N ALA A 74 16.67 -23.66 -7.32
CA ALA A 74 16.94 -22.74 -8.41
C ALA A 74 16.10 -23.06 -9.66
N ARG A 75 16.02 -24.32 -10.09
CA ARG A 75 15.18 -24.73 -11.24
C ARG A 75 13.67 -24.48 -11.04
N ARG A 76 13.20 -24.35 -9.79
CA ARG A 76 11.80 -24.06 -9.49
C ARG A 76 11.51 -22.57 -9.44
N LEU A 77 12.40 -21.79 -8.82
CA LEU A 77 12.12 -20.40 -8.46
C LEU A 77 12.68 -19.42 -9.50
N PHE A 78 13.97 -19.51 -9.80
CA PHE A 78 14.69 -18.56 -10.66
C PHE A 78 14.07 -18.33 -12.07
N PRO A 79 13.62 -19.35 -12.83
CA PRO A 79 13.09 -19.12 -14.19
C PRO A 79 11.82 -18.27 -14.21
N VAL A 80 10.95 -18.43 -13.22
CA VAL A 80 9.66 -17.73 -13.13
C VAL A 80 9.89 -16.27 -12.74
N ALA A 81 10.75 -16.03 -11.75
CA ALA A 81 11.18 -14.69 -11.35
C ALA A 81 11.89 -13.97 -12.51
N LEU A 82 12.82 -14.63 -13.20
CA LEU A 82 13.52 -14.08 -14.36
C LEU A 82 12.56 -13.74 -15.52
N ALA A 83 11.59 -14.60 -15.82
CA ALA A 83 10.57 -14.34 -16.83
C ALA A 83 9.72 -13.12 -16.48
N MET A 84 9.33 -12.97 -15.21
CA MET A 84 8.64 -11.76 -14.73
C MET A 84 9.53 -10.53 -14.91
N LEU A 85 10.78 -10.54 -14.41
CA LEU A 85 11.71 -9.39 -14.53
C LEU A 85 11.94 -8.97 -15.99
N LEU A 86 12.11 -9.93 -16.91
CA LEU A 86 12.23 -9.66 -18.35
C LEU A 86 11.00 -8.93 -18.91
N VAL A 87 9.79 -9.38 -18.55
CA VAL A 87 8.54 -8.74 -18.98
C VAL A 87 8.38 -7.36 -18.36
N LEU A 88 8.75 -7.15 -17.09
CA LEU A 88 8.73 -5.83 -16.47
C LEU A 88 9.68 -4.86 -17.18
N VAL A 89 10.89 -5.30 -17.53
CA VAL A 89 11.85 -4.48 -18.30
C VAL A 89 11.34 -4.16 -19.70
N ALA A 90 10.71 -5.13 -20.39
CA ALA A 90 10.19 -4.93 -21.73
C ALA A 90 8.95 -4.04 -21.79
N LEU A 91 8.04 -4.13 -20.81
CA LEU A 91 6.74 -3.45 -20.84
C LEU A 91 6.70 -2.14 -20.05
N SER A 92 7.50 -1.97 -18.98
CA SER A 92 7.47 -0.72 -18.21
C SER A 92 7.79 0.55 -19.01
N PRO A 93 8.68 0.55 -20.03
CA PRO A 93 8.92 1.73 -20.87
C PRO A 93 7.69 2.17 -21.66
N LEU A 94 6.72 1.27 -21.87
CA LEU A 94 5.48 1.55 -22.60
C LEU A 94 4.30 1.82 -21.65
N LEU A 95 4.21 1.06 -20.54
CA LEU A 95 3.06 1.11 -19.62
C LEU A 95 3.23 2.11 -18.48
N LEU A 96 4.46 2.32 -17.99
CA LEU A 96 4.72 3.19 -16.83
C LEU A 96 6.15 3.80 -16.89
N PRO A 97 6.42 4.72 -17.83
CA PRO A 97 7.76 5.29 -18.04
C PRO A 97 8.38 5.91 -16.77
N THR A 98 7.54 6.53 -15.93
CA THR A 98 7.93 7.17 -14.66
C THR A 98 8.45 6.19 -13.60
N ALA A 99 8.24 4.88 -13.76
CA ALA A 99 8.78 3.85 -12.87
C ALA A 99 10.19 3.36 -13.24
N LEU A 100 10.68 3.62 -14.46
CA LEU A 100 11.99 3.16 -14.92
C LEU A 100 13.17 3.55 -14.00
N PRO A 101 13.27 4.80 -13.50
CA PRO A 101 14.38 5.20 -12.63
C PRO A 101 14.43 4.44 -11.30
N ARG A 102 13.29 3.93 -10.81
CA ARG A 102 13.22 3.08 -9.61
C ARG A 102 13.41 1.60 -9.95
N LEU A 103 12.84 1.14 -11.07
CA LEU A 103 13.00 -0.25 -11.54
C LEU A 103 14.49 -0.60 -11.75
N ARG A 104 15.29 0.30 -12.34
CA ARG A 104 16.75 0.10 -12.49
C ARG A 104 17.50 -0.01 -11.15
N GLU A 105 17.03 0.66 -10.10
CA GLU A 105 17.63 0.65 -8.77
C GLU A 105 17.33 -0.67 -8.04
N ASP A 106 16.09 -1.15 -8.17
CA ASP A 106 15.62 -2.34 -7.48
C ASP A 106 16.06 -3.65 -8.17
N LEU A 107 16.33 -3.60 -9.49
CA LEU A 107 16.65 -4.78 -10.32
C LEU A 107 17.87 -5.59 -9.85
N PRO A 108 19.04 -5.00 -9.54
CA PRO A 108 20.19 -5.75 -9.02
C PRO A 108 19.86 -6.46 -7.72
N ALA A 109 19.16 -5.80 -6.80
CA ALA A 109 18.76 -6.38 -5.52
C ALA A 109 17.72 -7.49 -5.68
N ALA A 110 16.78 -7.34 -6.62
CA ALA A 110 15.81 -8.38 -6.97
C ALA A 110 16.46 -9.62 -7.57
N PHE A 111 17.41 -9.46 -8.48
CA PHE A 111 18.11 -10.59 -9.09
C PHE A 111 19.02 -11.33 -8.09
N LEU A 112 19.66 -10.59 -7.18
CA LEU A 112 20.55 -11.15 -6.15
C LEU A 112 19.83 -11.63 -4.88
N TYR A 113 18.49 -11.60 -4.84
CA TYR A 113 17.69 -11.91 -3.65
C TYR A 113 18.13 -11.12 -2.40
N ALA A 114 18.39 -9.82 -2.60
CA ALA A 114 18.77 -8.84 -1.60
C ALA A 114 17.77 -7.67 -1.51
N SER A 115 16.60 -7.76 -2.15
CA SER A 115 15.57 -6.70 -2.18
C SER A 115 15.17 -6.15 -0.82
N ASN A 116 15.16 -6.99 0.22
CA ASN A 116 14.80 -6.58 1.57
C ASN A 116 15.85 -5.64 2.19
N TRP A 117 17.13 -6.00 2.08
CA TRP A 117 18.24 -5.16 2.53
C TRP A 117 18.40 -3.90 1.69
N TRP A 118 18.17 -3.96 0.38
CA TRP A 118 18.13 -2.77 -0.48
C TRP A 118 17.04 -1.78 -0.03
N GLN A 119 15.82 -2.26 0.22
CA GLN A 119 14.73 -1.43 0.74
C GLN A 119 15.08 -0.78 2.08
N ILE A 120 15.70 -1.52 3.00
CA ILE A 120 16.19 -1.00 4.29
C ILE A 120 17.27 0.08 4.10
N VAL A 121 18.31 -0.19 3.32
CA VAL A 121 19.43 0.75 3.13
C VAL A 121 18.99 2.02 2.40
N ALA A 122 18.12 1.88 1.39
CA ALA A 122 17.52 3.01 0.69
C ALA A 122 16.38 3.69 1.46
N GLN A 123 16.17 3.34 2.75
CA GLN A 123 15.16 3.92 3.66
C GLN A 123 13.76 3.96 3.04
N GLN A 124 13.38 2.87 2.36
CA GLN A 124 12.10 2.74 1.68
C GLN A 124 11.04 2.23 2.65
N SER A 125 9.97 2.99 2.79
CA SER A 125 8.80 2.51 3.53
C SER A 125 8.02 1.49 2.69
N TYR A 126 7.71 0.35 3.30
CA TYR A 126 6.89 -0.71 2.71
C TYR A 126 5.38 -0.46 2.86
N PHE A 127 4.99 0.23 3.94
CA PHE A 127 3.60 0.46 4.31
C PHE A 127 3.07 1.84 3.91
N GLU A 128 3.96 2.80 3.61
CA GLU A 128 3.60 4.12 3.11
C GLU A 128 2.89 4.06 1.74
N ALA A 129 1.86 4.89 1.58
CA ALA A 129 1.15 5.03 0.31
C ALA A 129 1.77 6.11 -0.59
N ILE A 130 2.95 5.81 -1.14
CA ILE A 130 3.66 6.64 -2.11
C ILE A 130 2.81 6.84 -3.37
N GLU A 131 2.87 8.01 -4.02
CA GLU A 131 2.24 8.24 -5.34
C GLU A 131 2.77 7.29 -6.43
N HIS A 132 3.99 6.80 -6.29
CA HIS A 132 4.69 5.97 -7.27
C HIS A 132 5.44 4.78 -6.61
N PRO A 133 4.73 3.78 -6.06
CA PRO A 133 5.31 2.54 -5.55
C PRO A 133 6.24 1.84 -6.55
N ARG A 134 7.17 1.08 -5.98
CA ARG A 134 8.20 0.34 -6.71
C ARG A 134 7.64 -0.97 -7.23
N LEU A 135 7.83 -1.23 -8.52
CA LEU A 135 7.34 -2.45 -9.21
C LEU A 135 7.85 -3.75 -8.58
N LEU A 136 9.00 -3.71 -7.90
CA LEU A 136 9.66 -4.88 -7.32
C LEU A 136 9.55 -4.97 -5.78
N GLN A 137 8.80 -4.08 -5.11
CA GLN A 137 8.84 -3.97 -3.63
C GLN A 137 8.54 -5.30 -2.93
N HIS A 138 7.51 -6.03 -3.40
CA HIS A 138 7.08 -7.33 -2.86
C HIS A 138 8.17 -8.44 -2.86
N LEU A 139 9.25 -8.30 -3.62
CA LEU A 139 10.32 -9.31 -3.69
C LEU A 139 11.19 -9.39 -2.41
N TRP A 140 10.97 -8.51 -1.43
CA TRP A 140 11.64 -8.58 -0.12
C TRP A 140 11.44 -9.94 0.57
N SER A 141 10.25 -10.55 0.45
CA SER A 141 9.94 -11.81 1.14
C SER A 141 10.69 -12.99 0.52
N LEU A 142 10.76 -13.04 -0.82
CA LEU A 142 11.56 -14.02 -1.57
C LEU A 142 13.05 -13.86 -1.27
N ALA A 143 13.53 -12.64 -1.07
CA ALA A 143 14.90 -12.39 -0.64
C ALA A 143 15.20 -13.04 0.72
N ILE A 144 14.30 -12.90 1.70
CA ILE A 144 14.40 -13.58 3.00
C ILE A 144 14.33 -15.10 2.84
N GLU A 145 13.39 -15.64 2.05
CA GLU A 145 13.29 -17.08 1.82
C GLU A 145 14.56 -17.67 1.20
N GLU A 146 15.14 -17.05 0.17
CA GLU A 146 16.35 -17.56 -0.50
C GLU A 146 17.60 -17.43 0.38
N GLN A 147 17.73 -16.35 1.16
CA GLN A 147 18.77 -16.21 2.19
C GLN A 147 18.69 -17.36 3.22
N TYR A 148 17.47 -17.68 3.67
CA TYR A 148 17.22 -18.84 4.52
C TYR A 148 17.50 -20.17 3.80
N TYR A 149 17.12 -20.33 2.52
CA TYR A 149 17.40 -21.55 1.76
C TYR A 149 18.90 -21.80 1.58
N VAL A 150 19.74 -20.76 1.51
CA VAL A 150 21.21 -20.87 1.48
C VAL A 150 21.79 -21.23 2.84
N LEU A 151 21.40 -20.53 3.91
CA LEU A 151 22.04 -20.66 5.22
C LEU A 151 21.54 -21.86 6.02
N TRP A 152 20.24 -22.14 5.97
CA TRP A 152 19.62 -23.13 6.84
C TRP A 152 20.05 -24.58 6.59
N PRO A 153 20.22 -25.08 5.36
CA PRO A 153 20.71 -26.44 5.14
C PRO A 153 22.09 -26.69 5.77
N LEU A 154 22.97 -25.68 5.75
CA LEU A 154 24.29 -25.74 6.37
C LEU A 154 24.17 -25.78 7.90
N ALA A 155 23.30 -24.95 8.47
CA ALA A 155 22.98 -24.96 9.89
C ALA A 155 22.36 -26.29 10.35
N VAL A 156 21.47 -26.90 9.56
CA VAL A 156 20.88 -28.22 9.83
C VAL A 156 21.94 -29.30 9.88
N LEU A 157 22.87 -29.36 8.91
CA LEU A 157 23.94 -30.36 8.93
C LEU A 157 24.85 -30.18 10.17
N TRP A 158 25.25 -28.95 10.46
CA TRP A 158 26.07 -28.66 11.63
C TRP A 158 25.35 -29.05 12.93
N LEU A 159 24.09 -28.63 13.11
CA LEU A 159 23.30 -28.95 14.30
C LEU A 159 23.01 -30.45 14.45
N LEU A 160 22.84 -31.21 13.36
CA LEU A 160 22.64 -32.66 13.42
C LEU A 160 23.92 -33.43 13.81
N ASN A 161 25.10 -32.88 13.52
CA ASN A 161 26.37 -33.45 13.97
C ASN A 161 26.62 -33.17 15.47
N GLN A 162 26.12 -32.03 15.98
CA GLN A 162 26.32 -31.59 17.37
C GLN A 162 25.19 -32.03 18.32
N ALA A 163 23.99 -32.29 17.81
CA ALA A 163 22.78 -32.51 18.61
C ALA A 163 21.77 -33.43 17.92
N SER A 164 20.83 -33.97 18.71
CA SER A 164 19.74 -34.78 18.17
C SER A 164 18.77 -33.95 17.30
N ARG A 165 17.90 -34.64 16.55
CA ARG A 165 16.76 -34.00 15.85
C ARG A 165 15.91 -33.13 16.78
N GLN A 166 15.75 -33.49 18.06
CA GLN A 166 15.04 -32.65 19.02
C GLN A 166 15.83 -31.38 19.37
N GLY A 167 17.15 -31.49 19.51
CA GLY A 167 18.07 -30.37 19.74
C GLY A 167 18.09 -29.35 18.58
N LEU A 168 18.04 -29.83 17.33
CA LEU A 168 17.80 -28.96 16.16
C LEU A 168 16.50 -28.15 16.30
N GLY A 169 15.42 -28.79 16.74
CA GLY A 169 14.14 -28.11 16.95
C GLY A 169 14.18 -27.06 18.07
N VAL A 170 14.87 -27.37 19.18
CA VAL A 170 15.10 -26.41 20.26
C VAL A 170 15.95 -25.23 19.78
N ALA A 171 17.04 -25.48 19.05
CA ALA A 171 17.87 -24.42 18.47
C ALA A 171 17.08 -23.52 17.51
N ALA A 172 16.28 -24.11 16.61
CA ALA A 172 15.39 -23.35 15.72
C ALA A 172 14.39 -22.48 16.49
N GLY A 173 13.73 -23.04 17.51
CA GLY A 173 12.79 -22.33 18.37
C GLY A 173 13.44 -21.20 19.17
N LEU A 174 14.63 -21.41 19.72
CA LEU A 174 15.38 -20.38 20.46
C LEU A 174 15.81 -19.22 19.53
N ILE A 175 16.24 -19.51 18.30
CA ILE A 175 16.58 -18.46 17.33
C ILE A 175 15.31 -17.72 16.86
N ALA A 176 14.16 -18.41 16.72
CA ALA A 176 12.88 -17.76 16.45
C ALA A 176 12.47 -16.78 17.57
N ILE A 177 12.62 -17.19 18.83
CA ILE A 177 12.38 -16.33 20.01
C ILE A 177 13.38 -15.16 20.03
N ALA A 178 14.67 -15.39 19.74
CA ALA A 178 15.69 -14.34 19.67
C ALA A 178 15.41 -13.31 18.57
N SER A 179 15.02 -13.76 17.36
CA SER A 179 14.55 -12.89 16.26
C SER A 179 13.35 -12.04 16.68
N THR A 180 12.39 -12.64 17.39
CA THR A 180 11.21 -11.94 17.91
C THR A 180 11.58 -10.90 18.97
N GLY A 181 12.46 -11.25 19.91
CA GLY A 181 12.96 -10.33 20.94
C GLY A 181 13.77 -9.17 20.35
N TRP A 182 14.55 -9.43 19.30
CA TRP A 182 15.29 -8.42 18.55
C TRP A 182 14.36 -7.46 17.79
N MET A 183 13.33 -8.00 17.13
CA MET A 183 12.26 -7.23 16.50
C MET A 183 11.56 -6.30 17.50
N ALA A 184 11.17 -6.85 18.66
CA ALA A 184 10.51 -6.11 19.74
C ALA A 184 11.41 -5.00 20.30
N TRP A 185 12.68 -5.30 20.55
CA TRP A 185 13.66 -4.33 21.06
C TRP A 185 13.90 -3.19 20.07
N LEU A 186 14.15 -3.49 18.79
CA LEU A 186 14.34 -2.47 17.76
C LEU A 186 13.08 -1.61 17.58
N TYR A 187 11.89 -2.24 17.59
CA TYR A 187 10.64 -1.51 17.47
C TYR A 187 10.48 -0.52 18.65
N VAL A 188 10.56 -0.99 19.89
CA VAL A 188 10.36 -0.14 21.09
C VAL A 188 11.43 0.94 21.23
N THR A 189 12.68 0.68 20.84
CA THR A 189 13.78 1.64 21.05
C THR A 189 14.00 2.63 19.90
N GLN A 190 13.60 2.31 18.66
CA GLN A 190 13.92 3.13 17.48
C GLN A 190 12.69 3.65 16.73
N ILE A 191 11.54 2.97 16.83
CA ILE A 191 10.36 3.15 15.97
C ILE A 191 9.13 3.62 16.76
N ASP A 192 8.74 2.91 17.81
CA ASP A 192 7.61 3.09 18.74
C ASP A 192 6.36 3.77 18.15
N GLY A 193 5.72 3.15 17.15
CA GLY A 193 4.55 3.71 16.45
C GLY A 193 4.86 4.47 15.16
N GLY A 194 6.14 4.63 14.80
CA GLY A 194 6.60 5.05 13.47
C GLY A 194 6.60 3.94 12.43
N ASP A 195 7.23 4.19 11.27
CA ASP A 195 7.34 3.22 10.18
C ASP A 195 8.08 1.93 10.61
N PRO A 196 7.40 0.77 10.62
CA PRO A 196 8.00 -0.49 11.02
C PRO A 196 8.87 -1.17 9.94
N SER A 197 9.07 -0.56 8.77
CA SER A 197 9.69 -1.22 7.61
C SER A 197 11.07 -1.83 7.89
N ARG A 198 11.91 -1.22 8.73
CA ARG A 198 13.21 -1.82 9.13
C ARG A 198 13.04 -3.17 9.84
N VAL A 199 12.10 -3.28 10.76
CA VAL A 199 11.89 -4.51 11.54
C VAL A 199 11.04 -5.54 10.80
N TYR A 200 10.20 -5.10 9.86
CA TYR A 200 9.39 -5.97 9.01
C TYR A 200 10.17 -6.58 7.83
N LEU A 201 11.10 -5.82 7.24
CA LEU A 201 11.90 -6.29 6.09
C LEU A 201 13.22 -6.97 6.52
N GLY A 202 13.62 -6.84 7.79
CA GLY A 202 14.90 -7.36 8.27
C GLY A 202 14.91 -8.88 8.37
N THR A 203 15.85 -9.56 7.71
CA THR A 203 16.03 -11.01 7.87
C THR A 203 16.32 -11.36 9.34
N ASP A 204 17.07 -10.49 10.03
CA ASP A 204 17.43 -10.60 11.44
C ASP A 204 16.24 -10.50 12.41
N THR A 205 15.22 -9.73 12.05
CA THR A 205 14.02 -9.49 12.85
C THR A 205 12.85 -10.37 12.45
N HIS A 206 12.80 -10.84 11.20
CA HIS A 206 11.62 -11.52 10.62
C HIS A 206 11.84 -13.03 10.35
N LEU A 207 12.84 -13.66 10.97
CA LEU A 207 13.14 -15.09 10.82
C LEU A 207 12.19 -16.03 11.59
N MET A 208 11.39 -15.51 12.53
CA MET A 208 10.65 -16.37 13.47
C MET A 208 9.59 -17.28 12.82
N GLY A 209 9.00 -16.90 11.68
CA GLY A 209 8.11 -17.77 10.90
C GLY A 209 8.84 -19.00 10.35
N LEU A 210 9.91 -18.76 9.58
CA LEU A 210 10.76 -19.80 8.98
C LEU A 210 11.29 -20.77 10.05
N LEU A 211 11.78 -20.23 11.17
CA LEU A 211 12.39 -21.05 12.22
C LEU A 211 11.37 -21.75 13.13
N SER A 212 10.17 -21.20 13.33
CA SER A 212 9.07 -21.94 13.98
C SER A 212 8.61 -23.12 13.14
N GLY A 213 8.49 -22.94 11.81
CA GLY A 213 8.20 -24.02 10.89
C GLY A 213 9.28 -25.11 10.91
N SER A 214 10.55 -24.70 11.02
CA SER A 214 11.69 -25.61 11.14
C SER A 214 11.72 -26.38 12.45
N ALA A 215 11.43 -25.72 13.57
CA ALA A 215 11.25 -26.35 14.87
C ALA A 215 10.11 -27.39 14.84
N LEU A 216 8.98 -27.03 14.23
CA LEU A 216 7.88 -27.98 14.01
C LEU A 216 8.33 -29.18 13.17
N ALA A 217 9.03 -28.98 12.06
CA ALA A 217 9.51 -30.10 11.23
C ALA A 217 10.49 -31.02 11.96
N ALA A 218 11.24 -30.49 12.92
CA ALA A 218 12.11 -31.29 13.78
C ALA A 218 11.29 -32.20 14.72
N TRP A 219 10.20 -31.71 15.33
CA TRP A 219 9.39 -32.47 16.29
C TRP A 219 8.25 -33.29 15.66
N TRP A 220 7.67 -32.82 14.55
CA TRP A 220 6.54 -33.40 13.84
C TRP A 220 6.99 -34.05 12.53
N ASN A 221 6.75 -35.36 12.39
CA ASN A 221 7.02 -36.10 11.16
C ASN A 221 5.71 -36.57 10.53
N PRO A 222 5.18 -35.86 9.51
CA PRO A 222 3.86 -36.16 8.95
C PRO A 222 3.81 -37.53 8.24
N TRP A 223 4.94 -38.05 7.76
CA TRP A 223 5.00 -39.35 7.10
C TRP A 223 5.09 -40.54 8.08
N LYS A 224 5.47 -40.30 9.34
CA LYS A 224 5.38 -41.29 10.44
C LYS A 224 4.09 -41.17 11.25
N ALA A 225 3.50 -39.97 11.36
CA ALA A 225 2.28 -39.70 12.12
C ALA A 225 0.98 -40.27 11.50
N ARG A 226 1.08 -41.18 10.53
CA ARG A 226 -0.05 -41.83 9.83
C ARG A 226 -0.81 -42.87 10.65
N MET A 227 -0.26 -43.34 11.77
CA MET A 227 -0.99 -44.23 12.67
C MET A 227 -1.94 -43.40 13.55
N ALA A 228 -3.23 -43.44 13.18
CA ALA A 228 -4.28 -42.66 13.82
C ALA A 228 -4.59 -43.11 15.25
N ASN A 229 -5.09 -42.19 16.06
CA ASN A 229 -5.71 -42.46 17.36
C ASN A 229 -6.80 -41.41 17.57
N SER A 230 -8.06 -41.84 17.51
CA SER A 230 -9.23 -40.99 17.36
C SER A 230 -9.34 -39.86 18.39
N ALA A 231 -8.87 -40.07 19.63
CA ALA A 231 -8.87 -39.03 20.66
C ALA A 231 -7.88 -37.88 20.34
N SER A 232 -6.70 -38.23 19.82
CA SER A 232 -5.69 -37.24 19.42
C SER A 232 -6.08 -36.48 18.14
N ASP A 233 -6.90 -37.10 17.28
CA ASP A 233 -7.43 -36.45 16.07
C ASP A 233 -8.48 -35.40 16.42
N GLY A 234 -9.31 -35.62 17.45
CA GLY A 234 -10.29 -34.64 17.94
C GLY A 234 -9.66 -33.34 18.47
N LEU A 235 -8.63 -33.45 19.33
CA LEU A 235 -7.92 -32.28 19.86
C LEU A 235 -7.16 -31.53 18.76
N LEU A 236 -6.51 -32.26 17.85
CA LEU A 236 -5.79 -31.66 16.71
C LEU A 236 -6.73 -30.96 15.72
N ASN A 237 -7.93 -31.51 15.50
CA ASN A 237 -8.98 -30.85 14.73
C ASN A 237 -9.40 -29.52 15.36
N LEU A 238 -9.71 -29.51 16.66
CA LEU A 238 -10.14 -28.31 17.36
C LEU A 238 -9.03 -27.24 17.40
N ALA A 239 -7.80 -27.64 17.73
CA ALA A 239 -6.66 -26.72 17.74
C ALA A 239 -6.36 -26.17 16.34
N GLY A 240 -6.39 -27.01 15.31
CA GLY A 240 -6.13 -26.60 13.93
C GLY A 240 -7.22 -25.69 13.35
N ILE A 241 -8.50 -25.97 13.61
CA ILE A 241 -9.59 -25.11 13.11
C ILE A 241 -9.67 -23.79 13.88
N ALA A 242 -9.44 -23.81 15.20
CA ALA A 242 -9.33 -22.59 16.01
C ALA A 242 -8.14 -21.73 15.57
N ALA A 243 -6.98 -22.33 15.28
CA ALA A 243 -5.83 -21.60 14.77
C ALA A 243 -6.06 -21.01 13.36
N LEU A 244 -6.72 -21.75 12.47
CA LEU A 244 -7.10 -21.24 11.15
C LEU A 244 -8.11 -20.09 11.25
N ALA A 245 -9.11 -20.22 12.12
CA ALA A 245 -10.09 -19.16 12.39
C ALA A 245 -9.43 -17.92 13.02
N ALA A 246 -8.49 -18.10 13.95
CA ALA A 246 -7.72 -17.01 14.56
C ALA A 246 -6.83 -16.29 13.55
N LEU A 247 -6.18 -17.01 12.63
CA LEU A 247 -5.42 -16.40 11.53
C LEU A 247 -6.31 -15.58 10.59
N VAL A 248 -7.44 -16.13 10.15
CA VAL A 248 -8.38 -15.43 9.25
C VAL A 248 -9.04 -14.24 9.93
N GLY A 249 -9.49 -14.39 11.19
CA GLY A 249 -10.04 -13.28 11.98
C GLY A 249 -9.00 -12.20 12.26
N GLY A 250 -7.75 -12.58 12.53
CA GLY A 250 -6.62 -11.66 12.68
C GLY A 250 -6.38 -10.85 11.40
N MET A 251 -6.36 -11.50 10.23
CA MET A 251 -6.21 -10.81 8.93
C MET A 251 -7.31 -9.76 8.66
N ALA A 252 -8.51 -9.96 9.22
CA ALA A 252 -9.64 -9.05 9.09
C ALA A 252 -9.66 -7.88 10.09
N THR A 253 -8.96 -8.01 11.23
CA THR A 253 -9.06 -7.08 12.39
C THR A 253 -7.77 -6.36 12.77
N VAL A 254 -6.62 -6.91 12.38
CA VAL A 254 -5.29 -6.36 12.65
C VAL A 254 -4.86 -5.43 11.52
N HIS A 255 -3.98 -4.47 11.80
CA HIS A 255 -3.31 -3.65 10.78
C HIS A 255 -1.84 -3.43 11.15
N GLU A 256 -1.03 -3.00 10.18
CA GLU A 256 0.41 -2.76 10.29
C GLU A 256 0.79 -1.65 11.30
N GLY A 257 -0.18 -0.83 11.72
CA GLY A 257 0.04 0.21 12.73
C GLY A 257 0.00 -0.29 14.18
N MET A 258 -0.38 -1.55 14.43
CA MET A 258 -0.54 -2.09 15.78
C MET A 258 0.80 -2.48 16.43
N PRO A 259 1.24 -1.84 17.54
CA PRO A 259 2.55 -2.09 18.15
C PRO A 259 2.79 -3.54 18.60
N TRP A 260 1.77 -4.20 19.13
CA TRP A 260 1.87 -5.58 19.65
C TRP A 260 2.30 -6.60 18.59
N LEU A 261 2.06 -6.31 17.31
CA LEU A 261 2.44 -7.18 16.20
C LEU A 261 3.96 -7.36 16.15
N TYR A 262 4.69 -6.26 16.32
CA TYR A 262 6.16 -6.17 16.35
C TYR A 262 6.77 -6.61 17.68
N GLN A 263 5.95 -6.75 18.74
CA GLN A 263 6.37 -7.14 20.09
C GLN A 263 6.10 -8.62 20.40
N GLY A 264 5.66 -9.41 19.40
CA GLY A 264 5.40 -10.84 19.56
C GLY A 264 4.26 -11.38 18.69
N GLY A 265 3.43 -10.52 18.08
CA GLY A 265 2.32 -10.96 17.24
C GLY A 265 2.74 -11.77 16.01
N PHE A 266 3.87 -11.46 15.37
CA PHE A 266 4.40 -12.31 14.28
C PHE A 266 4.81 -13.72 14.75
N LEU A 267 5.32 -13.85 15.98
CA LEU A 267 5.57 -15.17 16.58
C LEU A 267 4.27 -15.92 16.89
N LEU A 268 3.22 -15.22 17.35
CA LEU A 268 1.89 -15.81 17.51
C LEU A 268 1.35 -16.32 16.17
N VAL A 269 1.46 -15.54 15.09
CA VAL A 269 1.07 -15.95 13.73
C VAL A 269 1.84 -17.19 13.27
N ALA A 270 3.15 -17.26 13.56
CA ALA A 270 3.97 -18.44 13.29
C ALA A 270 3.53 -19.67 14.10
N VAL A 271 3.23 -19.53 15.39
CA VAL A 271 2.73 -20.62 16.25
C VAL A 271 1.35 -21.11 15.79
N LEU A 272 0.42 -20.21 15.47
CA LEU A 272 -0.88 -20.57 14.90
C LEU A 272 -0.71 -21.29 13.55
N SER A 273 0.20 -20.82 12.70
CA SER A 273 0.55 -21.48 11.44
C SER A 273 1.10 -22.89 11.65
N CYS A 274 1.94 -23.10 12.69
CA CYS A 274 2.41 -24.43 13.08
C CYS A 274 1.28 -25.37 13.51
N LEU A 275 0.26 -24.88 14.23
CA LEU A 275 -0.92 -25.68 14.59
C LEU A 275 -1.73 -26.07 13.35
N VAL A 276 -1.95 -25.13 12.41
CA VAL A 276 -2.62 -25.41 11.14
C VAL A 276 -1.82 -26.41 10.29
N ILE A 277 -0.50 -26.28 10.20
CA ILE A 277 0.39 -27.23 9.50
C ILE A 277 0.27 -28.64 10.12
N SER A 278 0.27 -28.73 11.44
CA SER A 278 0.16 -30.01 12.16
C SER A 278 -1.15 -30.72 11.83
N ALA A 279 -2.28 -29.99 11.86
CA ALA A 279 -3.58 -30.53 11.49
C ALA A 279 -3.67 -30.85 9.99
N ALA A 280 -3.25 -29.93 9.11
CA ALA A 280 -3.33 -30.05 7.65
C ALA A 280 -2.44 -31.16 7.05
N THR A 281 -1.46 -31.66 7.80
CA THR A 281 -0.58 -32.77 7.41
C THR A 281 -0.95 -34.12 8.01
N ARG A 282 -1.96 -34.16 8.89
CA ARG A 282 -2.51 -35.39 9.46
C ARG A 282 -3.73 -35.83 8.65
N GLU A 283 -3.70 -37.06 8.16
CA GLU A 283 -4.84 -37.66 7.44
C GLU A 283 -6.05 -37.82 8.39
N GLY A 284 -7.26 -37.62 7.86
CA GLY A 284 -8.51 -37.69 8.65
C GLY A 284 -8.94 -36.39 9.36
N THR A 285 -8.11 -35.34 9.40
CA THR A 285 -8.52 -34.06 10.01
C THR A 285 -9.46 -33.25 9.11
N TRP A 286 -10.35 -32.48 9.73
CA TRP A 286 -11.24 -31.52 9.05
C TRP A 286 -10.43 -30.44 8.34
N VAL A 287 -9.34 -29.97 8.96
CA VAL A 287 -8.42 -28.97 8.39
C VAL A 287 -7.73 -29.53 7.13
N ALA A 288 -7.23 -30.77 7.16
CA ALA A 288 -6.65 -31.40 5.98
C ALA A 288 -7.70 -31.57 4.88
N SER A 289 -8.95 -31.95 5.21
CA SER A 289 -10.04 -32.07 4.23
C SER A 289 -10.37 -30.73 3.56
N LEU A 290 -10.59 -29.68 4.35
CA LEU A 290 -10.90 -28.32 3.90
C LEU A 290 -9.81 -27.76 2.98
N LEU A 291 -8.55 -27.82 3.43
CA LEU A 291 -7.42 -27.29 2.66
C LEU A 291 -7.06 -28.18 1.45
N SER A 292 -7.42 -29.48 1.47
CA SER A 292 -7.28 -30.38 0.32
C SER A 292 -8.41 -30.25 -0.72
N ALA A 293 -9.34 -29.31 -0.55
CA ALA A 293 -10.35 -29.00 -1.57
C ALA A 293 -9.69 -28.67 -2.92
N ARG A 294 -10.36 -29.02 -4.04
CA ARG A 294 -9.81 -28.82 -5.40
C ARG A 294 -9.40 -27.36 -5.68
N PRO A 295 -10.18 -26.32 -5.32
CA PRO A 295 -9.80 -24.92 -5.54
C PRO A 295 -8.57 -24.51 -4.71
N MET A 296 -8.52 -24.91 -3.43
CA MET A 296 -7.42 -24.58 -2.53
C MET A 296 -6.09 -25.20 -3.00
N ARG A 297 -6.10 -26.46 -3.46
CA ARG A 297 -4.93 -27.08 -4.08
C ARG A 297 -4.52 -26.45 -5.41
N TRP A 298 -5.48 -25.99 -6.21
CA TRP A 298 -5.21 -25.29 -7.48
C TRP A 298 -4.47 -23.97 -7.23
N LEU A 299 -4.97 -23.16 -6.28
CA LEU A 299 -4.34 -21.92 -5.81
C LEU A 299 -2.96 -22.20 -5.20
N GLY A 300 -2.87 -23.18 -4.30
CA GLY A 300 -1.63 -23.58 -3.65
C GLY A 300 -0.50 -23.93 -4.61
N ALA A 301 -0.83 -24.71 -5.65
CA ALA A 301 0.11 -25.06 -6.71
C ALA A 301 0.68 -23.83 -7.45
N ARG A 302 -0.13 -22.77 -7.60
CA ARG A 302 0.19 -21.53 -8.33
C ARG A 302 0.64 -20.37 -7.46
N SER A 303 0.59 -20.52 -6.14
CA SER A 303 0.83 -19.46 -5.16
C SER A 303 2.12 -18.67 -5.43
N TYR A 304 3.17 -19.31 -5.96
CA TYR A 304 4.40 -18.65 -6.34
C TYR A 304 4.25 -17.72 -7.56
N SER A 305 3.68 -18.20 -8.67
CA SER A 305 3.38 -17.36 -9.83
C SER A 305 2.36 -16.26 -9.50
N LEU A 306 1.34 -16.57 -8.69
CA LEU A 306 0.38 -15.58 -8.19
C LEU A 306 1.07 -14.47 -7.37
N TYR A 307 1.98 -14.85 -6.47
CA TYR A 307 2.75 -13.90 -5.66
C TYR A 307 3.65 -13.00 -6.52
N LEU A 308 4.31 -13.53 -7.55
CA LEU A 308 5.14 -12.71 -8.45
C LEU A 308 4.30 -11.71 -9.27
N TRP A 309 3.18 -12.15 -9.84
CA TRP A 309 2.46 -11.32 -10.82
C TRP A 309 1.46 -10.33 -10.21
N HIS A 310 0.94 -10.55 -9.00
CA HIS A 310 -0.10 -9.68 -8.44
C HIS A 310 0.36 -8.23 -8.25
N TRP A 311 1.58 -8.01 -7.72
CA TRP A 311 2.02 -6.68 -7.35
C TRP A 311 2.33 -5.78 -8.57
N PRO A 312 3.09 -6.21 -9.59
CA PRO A 312 3.29 -5.39 -10.79
C PRO A 312 1.97 -5.05 -11.51
N VAL A 313 1.00 -5.97 -11.54
CA VAL A 313 -0.34 -5.73 -12.10
C VAL A 313 -1.11 -4.67 -11.29
N VAL A 314 -1.03 -4.70 -9.95
CA VAL A 314 -1.60 -3.67 -9.07
C VAL A 314 -0.94 -2.29 -9.27
N VAL A 315 0.37 -2.26 -9.52
CA VAL A 315 1.14 -1.02 -9.75
C VAL A 315 0.89 -0.42 -11.13
N TRP A 316 0.77 -1.24 -12.17
CA TRP A 316 0.46 -0.81 -13.54
C TRP A 316 -0.97 -0.31 -13.71
N LEU A 317 -1.96 -1.08 -13.22
CA LEU A 317 -3.36 -0.70 -13.29
C LEU A 317 -3.77 -0.04 -11.99
N ARG A 318 -3.94 1.28 -12.00
CA ARG A 318 -4.45 2.02 -10.84
C ARG A 318 -5.76 2.70 -11.20
N PRO A 319 -6.74 2.73 -10.28
CA PRO A 319 -7.87 3.61 -10.43
C PRO A 319 -7.39 5.06 -10.36
N SER A 320 -8.13 5.95 -11.00
CA SER A 320 -8.05 7.39 -10.73
C SER A 320 -8.32 7.64 -9.23
N ALA A 321 -7.81 8.71 -8.63
CA ALA A 321 -8.10 8.94 -7.21
C ALA A 321 -9.47 9.57 -6.93
N GLN A 322 -10.16 9.99 -7.99
CA GLN A 322 -11.57 10.40 -7.97
C GLN A 322 -12.48 9.26 -8.44
N ALA A 323 -11.94 8.04 -8.56
CA ALA A 323 -12.65 6.87 -9.05
C ALA A 323 -13.90 6.57 -8.20
N ASP A 324 -15.02 6.39 -8.88
CA ASP A 324 -16.25 5.96 -8.26
C ASP A 324 -16.26 4.45 -7.95
N VAL A 325 -17.35 3.97 -7.35
CA VAL A 325 -17.51 2.56 -7.00
C VAL A 325 -17.44 1.65 -8.24
N LEU A 326 -17.89 2.11 -9.39
CA LEU A 326 -17.85 1.35 -10.64
C LEU A 326 -16.42 1.23 -11.15
N GLU A 327 -15.64 2.32 -11.13
CA GLU A 327 -14.22 2.31 -11.50
C GLU A 327 -13.39 1.43 -10.57
N LEU A 328 -13.54 1.58 -9.24
CA LEU A 328 -12.89 0.69 -8.28
C LEU A 328 -13.21 -0.79 -8.56
N THR A 329 -14.47 -1.09 -8.88
CA THR A 329 -14.93 -2.46 -9.13
C THR A 329 -14.32 -3.04 -10.41
N TRP A 330 -14.39 -2.34 -11.54
CA TRP A 330 -13.87 -2.89 -12.81
C TRP A 330 -12.33 -2.94 -12.81
N VAL A 331 -11.64 -1.94 -12.25
CA VAL A 331 -10.16 -1.95 -12.14
C VAL A 331 -9.73 -3.15 -11.29
N THR A 332 -10.41 -3.42 -10.18
CA THR A 332 -10.13 -4.57 -9.31
C THR A 332 -10.40 -5.90 -10.03
N ALA A 333 -11.49 -6.01 -10.80
CA ALA A 333 -11.78 -7.19 -11.60
C ALA A 333 -10.70 -7.44 -12.68
N VAL A 334 -10.27 -6.40 -13.41
CA VAL A 334 -9.21 -6.50 -14.42
C VAL A 334 -7.86 -6.86 -13.79
N ARG A 335 -7.50 -6.27 -12.64
CA ARG A 335 -6.31 -6.64 -11.86
C ARG A 335 -6.30 -8.13 -11.49
N LEU A 336 -7.43 -8.65 -10.99
CA LEU A 336 -7.59 -10.07 -10.65
C LEU A 336 -7.46 -10.97 -11.88
N LEU A 337 -8.15 -10.65 -12.97
CA LEU A 337 -8.12 -11.42 -14.21
C LEU A 337 -6.71 -11.47 -14.83
N LEU A 338 -6.00 -10.33 -14.88
CA LEU A 338 -4.63 -10.28 -15.39
C LEU A 338 -3.64 -10.98 -14.45
N THR A 339 -3.79 -10.83 -13.14
CA THR A 339 -2.98 -11.58 -12.16
C THR A 339 -3.13 -13.09 -12.37
N LEU A 340 -4.37 -13.57 -12.53
CA LEU A 340 -4.67 -14.98 -12.79
C LEU A 340 -4.13 -15.43 -14.16
N ALA A 341 -4.28 -14.63 -15.22
CA ALA A 341 -3.81 -14.94 -16.56
C ALA A 341 -2.27 -15.01 -16.63
N CYS A 342 -1.57 -14.00 -16.08
CA CYS A 342 -0.11 -13.97 -16.00
C CYS A 342 0.41 -15.12 -15.12
N ALA A 343 -0.22 -15.39 -13.97
CA ALA A 343 0.16 -16.51 -13.12
C ALA A 343 -0.07 -17.87 -13.80
N GLU A 344 -1.16 -18.07 -14.53
CA GLU A 344 -1.42 -19.33 -15.25
C GLU A 344 -0.46 -19.53 -16.43
N ALA A 345 -0.18 -18.47 -17.19
CA ALA A 345 0.82 -18.46 -18.25
C ALA A 345 2.21 -18.83 -17.71
N SER A 346 2.63 -18.16 -16.63
CA SER A 346 3.93 -18.38 -15.98
C SER A 346 4.02 -19.79 -15.38
N TYR A 347 2.98 -20.26 -14.69
CA TYR A 347 2.92 -21.60 -14.13
C TYR A 347 2.95 -22.71 -15.21
N ARG A 348 2.16 -22.58 -16.29
CA ARG A 348 2.09 -23.59 -17.36
C ARG A 348 3.33 -23.61 -18.24
N TRP A 349 3.79 -22.45 -18.69
CA TRP A 349 4.81 -22.35 -19.74
C TRP A 349 6.22 -22.14 -19.21
N VAL A 350 6.38 -21.63 -17.98
CA VAL A 350 7.69 -21.46 -17.33
C VAL A 350 7.87 -22.48 -16.21
N GLU A 351 7.14 -22.39 -15.09
CA GLU A 351 7.37 -23.24 -13.90
C GLU A 351 7.27 -24.74 -14.24
N THR A 352 6.15 -25.18 -14.82
CA THR A 352 5.91 -26.60 -15.12
C THR A 352 6.86 -27.14 -16.19
N ARG A 353 7.14 -26.36 -17.25
CA ARG A 353 8.05 -26.80 -18.33
C ARG A 353 9.51 -26.82 -17.89
N TRP A 354 9.94 -25.88 -17.05
CA TRP A 354 11.32 -25.84 -16.56
C TRP A 354 11.60 -26.95 -15.54
N VAL A 355 10.67 -27.15 -14.60
CA VAL A 355 10.79 -28.20 -13.56
C VAL A 355 10.76 -29.60 -14.19
N ASN A 356 9.86 -29.86 -15.15
CA ASN A 356 9.69 -31.20 -15.72
C ASN A 356 10.55 -31.47 -16.97
N GLY A 357 10.74 -30.47 -17.85
CA GLY A 357 11.39 -30.65 -19.15
C GLY A 357 12.90 -30.39 -19.16
N PHE A 358 13.39 -29.45 -18.34
CA PHE A 358 14.82 -29.09 -18.28
C PHE A 358 15.60 -29.82 -17.17
N ALA A 359 15.00 -30.83 -16.55
CA ALA A 359 15.64 -31.66 -15.52
C ALA A 359 16.97 -32.29 -15.98
N ALA A 360 17.09 -32.61 -17.28
CA ALA A 360 18.27 -33.18 -17.93
C ALA A 360 19.33 -32.13 -18.38
N MET A 361 19.06 -30.83 -18.33
CA MET A 361 20.00 -29.83 -18.85
C MET A 361 21.17 -29.57 -17.88
N PRO A 362 22.45 -29.60 -18.34
CA PRO A 362 23.61 -29.35 -17.50
C PRO A 362 23.61 -27.95 -16.89
N TRP A 363 23.92 -27.85 -15.58
CA TRP A 363 23.91 -26.59 -14.82
C TRP A 363 24.66 -25.45 -15.49
N ARG A 364 25.84 -25.73 -16.07
CA ARG A 364 26.69 -24.74 -16.77
C ARG A 364 25.98 -24.04 -17.95
N ARG A 365 25.05 -24.71 -18.64
CA ARG A 365 24.24 -24.10 -19.71
C ARG A 365 23.11 -23.24 -19.15
N GLY A 366 22.47 -23.69 -18.07
CA GLY A 366 21.44 -22.91 -17.36
C GLY A 366 21.99 -21.63 -16.73
N SER A 367 23.17 -21.69 -16.10
CA SER A 367 23.82 -20.51 -15.52
C SER A 367 24.28 -19.51 -16.57
N ALA A 368 24.76 -19.97 -17.72
CA ALA A 368 25.13 -19.09 -18.85
C ALA A 368 23.89 -18.38 -19.43
N LEU A 369 22.75 -19.08 -19.57
CA LEU A 369 21.49 -18.46 -19.98
C LEU A 369 20.97 -17.46 -18.95
N GLY A 370 21.08 -17.76 -17.65
CA GLY A 370 20.72 -16.83 -16.57
C GLY A 370 21.59 -15.56 -16.55
N ALA A 371 22.90 -15.70 -16.76
CA ALA A 371 23.82 -14.57 -16.86
C ALA A 371 23.59 -13.74 -18.13
N ALA A 372 23.36 -14.39 -19.29
CA ALA A 372 23.01 -13.70 -20.53
C ALA A 372 21.67 -12.96 -20.40
N ALA A 373 20.67 -13.56 -19.74
CA ALA A 373 19.40 -12.91 -19.45
C ALA A 373 19.55 -11.72 -18.49
N LEU A 374 20.39 -11.82 -17.44
CA LEU A 374 20.74 -10.69 -16.58
C LEU A 374 21.37 -9.54 -17.39
N VAL A 375 22.34 -9.85 -18.25
CA VAL A 375 22.99 -8.84 -19.10
C VAL A 375 21.98 -8.21 -20.05
N MET A 376 21.08 -8.99 -20.67
CA MET A 376 20.01 -8.48 -21.54
C MET A 376 18.98 -7.63 -20.78
N VAL A 377 18.61 -8.00 -19.54
CA VAL A 377 17.74 -7.20 -18.65
C VAL A 377 18.38 -5.84 -18.40
N ASN A 378 19.64 -5.82 -17.96
CA ASN A 378 20.34 -4.57 -17.64
C ASN A 378 20.62 -3.73 -18.89
N ALA A 379 21.06 -4.36 -19.98
CA ALA A 379 21.28 -3.68 -21.27
C ALA A 379 19.97 -3.13 -21.86
N GLY A 380 18.84 -3.81 -21.69
CA GLY A 380 17.53 -3.31 -22.09
C GLY A 380 17.14 -2.05 -21.30
N VAL A 381 17.28 -2.07 -19.97
CA VAL A 381 17.02 -0.89 -19.13
C VAL A 381 17.93 0.29 -19.48
N LEU A 382 19.19 0.04 -19.79
CA LEU A 382 20.14 1.08 -20.22
C LEU A 382 19.85 1.58 -21.65
N GLY A 383 19.44 0.69 -22.57
CA GLY A 383 19.14 1.03 -23.96
C GLY A 383 17.83 1.78 -24.16
N PHE A 384 16.88 1.66 -23.23
CA PHE A 384 15.63 2.45 -23.20
C PHE A 384 15.78 3.79 -22.46
N MET A 385 17.00 4.28 -22.20
CA MET A 385 17.19 5.66 -21.76
C MET A 385 17.02 6.64 -22.93
N PRO A 386 15.96 7.47 -22.97
CA PRO A 386 16.15 8.82 -23.51
C PRO A 386 17.22 9.53 -22.68
N ASN A 387 17.96 10.46 -23.27
CA ASN A 387 18.93 11.32 -22.57
C ASN A 387 18.20 12.28 -21.60
N THR A 388 17.73 11.76 -20.46
CA THR A 388 16.96 12.48 -19.44
C THR A 388 17.82 12.94 -18.26
N THR A 389 19.11 13.19 -18.52
CA THR A 389 19.96 14.03 -17.66
C THR A 389 19.46 15.48 -17.54
N ALA A 390 18.50 15.91 -18.37
CA ALA A 390 17.95 17.27 -18.36
C ALA A 390 16.74 17.49 -17.44
N GLN A 391 15.85 16.52 -17.24
CA GLN A 391 14.52 16.78 -16.65
C GLN A 391 14.45 16.86 -15.12
N HIS A 392 15.55 16.59 -14.40
CA HIS A 392 15.57 16.75 -12.94
C HIS A 392 15.83 18.19 -12.45
N GLN A 393 16.00 19.17 -13.36
CA GLN A 393 16.18 20.59 -13.00
C GLN A 393 14.92 21.46 -13.24
N ASP A 394 14.01 21.08 -14.14
CA ASP A 394 12.90 21.95 -14.56
C ASP A 394 11.68 21.99 -13.62
N MET A 395 11.63 21.16 -12.56
CA MET A 395 10.59 21.26 -11.51
C MET A 395 10.96 22.18 -10.34
N VAL A 396 12.13 22.82 -10.36
CA VAL A 396 12.50 23.89 -9.41
C VAL A 396 13.00 25.13 -10.16
N ALA A 397 12.15 25.68 -11.03
CA ALA A 397 12.37 27.01 -11.61
C ALA A 397 12.10 28.09 -10.54
N PRO A 398 13.10 28.92 -10.16
CA PRO A 398 12.87 30.04 -9.24
C PRO A 398 12.03 31.11 -9.93
N LEU A 399 10.87 31.46 -9.37
CA LEU A 399 10.10 32.66 -9.77
C LEU A 399 10.82 33.92 -9.29
N ALA A 400 11.89 34.31 -9.99
CA ALA A 400 12.64 35.53 -9.73
C ALA A 400 13.30 36.07 -11.01
N GLN A 401 12.59 36.93 -11.73
CA GLN A 401 13.01 38.31 -12.05
C GLN A 401 12.09 38.92 -13.11
N ASP A 402 11.39 39.99 -12.73
CA ASP A 402 10.93 41.00 -13.70
C ASP A 402 10.95 42.37 -13.00
N LYS A 403 11.60 43.37 -13.61
CA LYS A 403 11.70 44.75 -13.10
C LYS A 403 10.85 45.69 -13.96
N PRO A 404 10.19 46.72 -13.39
CA PRO A 404 9.11 47.44 -14.08
C PRO A 404 9.54 48.76 -14.75
N SER A 405 8.82 49.17 -15.81
CA SER A 405 8.48 50.57 -16.21
C SER A 405 7.83 50.63 -17.63
N PRO A 406 7.12 51.70 -18.04
CA PRO A 406 6.04 52.39 -17.30
C PRO A 406 4.78 52.75 -18.16
N SER A 407 3.64 52.87 -17.46
CA SER A 407 2.36 53.56 -17.76
C SER A 407 2.06 54.22 -19.13
N LYS A 408 0.80 54.04 -19.61
CA LYS A 408 -0.08 55.12 -20.11
C LYS A 408 -1.59 54.73 -20.00
N SER A 409 -2.41 55.65 -19.50
CA SER A 409 -3.90 55.68 -19.50
C SER A 409 -4.36 56.96 -20.28
N PRO A 410 -5.65 57.34 -20.53
CA PRO A 410 -6.92 57.15 -19.77
C PRO A 410 -8.15 56.91 -20.74
N PRO A 411 -9.43 57.37 -20.53
CA PRO A 411 -10.22 57.79 -19.36
C PRO A 411 -11.54 56.97 -19.16
N ALA A 412 -12.51 57.48 -18.37
CA ALA A 412 -13.64 56.74 -17.74
C ALA A 412 -15.05 57.15 -18.22
N SER A 413 -16.11 56.39 -17.82
CA SER A 413 -17.42 56.92 -17.33
C SER A 413 -18.44 55.84 -16.86
N SER A 414 -19.15 56.10 -15.74
CA SER A 414 -20.57 55.79 -15.33
C SER A 414 -21.37 54.54 -15.81
N ALA A 415 -22.37 53.97 -15.10
CA ALA A 415 -22.87 54.03 -13.70
C ALA A 415 -24.08 53.03 -13.52
N SER A 416 -24.39 52.60 -12.27
CA SER A 416 -25.70 52.04 -11.77
C SER A 416 -26.31 50.74 -12.40
N ALA A 417 -27.17 49.94 -11.75
CA ALA A 417 -27.62 49.83 -10.35
C ALA A 417 -28.32 48.47 -10.03
N ASN A 418 -28.40 48.15 -8.73
CA ASN A 418 -29.42 47.41 -7.97
C ASN A 418 -29.64 45.86 -8.01
N LYS A 419 -29.92 45.40 -6.77
CA LYS A 419 -30.36 44.11 -6.17
C LYS A 419 -31.89 43.90 -6.32
N PRO A 420 -32.53 42.74 -5.99
CA PRO A 420 -32.44 41.94 -4.73
C PRO A 420 -32.28 40.40 -4.95
N GLN A 421 -31.59 39.61 -4.10
CA GLN A 421 -31.72 39.30 -2.66
C GLN A 421 -32.88 38.34 -2.31
N ALA A 422 -32.52 37.11 -1.93
CA ALA A 422 -33.32 36.17 -1.14
C ALA A 422 -32.45 35.66 0.04
N THR A 423 -33.07 35.36 1.18
CA THR A 423 -32.38 35.17 2.48
C THR A 423 -32.07 33.70 2.84
N PRO A 424 -31.06 33.46 3.71
CA PRO A 424 -30.54 32.12 4.01
C PRO A 424 -31.16 31.47 5.26
N SER A 425 -30.97 30.15 5.38
CA SER A 425 -31.19 29.38 6.62
C SER A 425 -29.88 29.18 7.42
N THR A 426 -30.06 29.05 8.74
CA THR A 426 -29.09 29.28 9.84
C THR A 426 -27.98 28.23 10.01
N PRO A 427 -26.73 28.65 10.32
CA PRO A 427 -25.77 27.86 11.10
C PRO A 427 -25.75 28.24 12.59
N LEU A 428 -25.52 27.25 13.45
CA LEU A 428 -25.51 27.38 14.92
C LEU A 428 -24.48 28.41 15.44
N HIS A 429 -24.89 29.22 16.41
CA HIS A 429 -23.99 30.10 17.18
C HIS A 429 -23.24 29.30 18.26
N GLY A 430 -21.91 29.29 18.18
CA GLY A 430 -21.01 28.93 19.28
C GLY A 430 -20.01 30.08 19.50
N ASN A 431 -20.02 30.64 20.71
CA ASN A 431 -19.18 31.75 21.22
C ASN A 431 -18.18 32.40 20.23
N ARG A 432 -18.59 33.53 19.65
CA ARG A 432 -17.66 34.54 19.13
C ARG A 432 -17.04 35.32 20.29
N ALA A 433 -16.16 34.67 21.04
CA ALA A 433 -15.25 35.37 21.95
C ALA A 433 -14.48 36.44 21.15
N GLN A 434 -14.22 37.58 21.78
CA GLN A 434 -13.50 38.69 21.16
C GLN A 434 -12.05 38.25 20.85
N MET A 435 -11.82 37.79 19.61
CA MET A 435 -10.46 37.62 19.11
C MET A 435 -9.83 39.01 18.93
N GLY A 436 -9.00 39.43 19.88
CA GLY A 436 -7.97 40.42 19.61
C GLY A 436 -7.07 39.92 18.48
N GLU A 437 -6.52 40.82 17.68
CA GLU A 437 -5.64 40.45 16.56
C GLU A 437 -4.45 39.63 17.07
N ALA A 438 -4.39 38.35 16.67
CA ALA A 438 -3.35 37.44 17.11
C ALA A 438 -2.02 37.78 16.42
N THR A 439 -1.16 38.51 17.12
CA THR A 439 0.18 38.86 16.66
C THR A 439 1.19 37.77 17.04
N TYR A 440 1.77 37.15 16.01
CA TYR A 440 2.84 36.16 16.13
C TYR A 440 4.15 36.76 15.63
N HIS A 441 5.25 36.46 16.32
CA HIS A 441 6.59 36.80 15.84
C HIS A 441 7.08 35.80 14.79
N ARG A 442 6.71 34.52 14.95
CA ARG A 442 7.04 33.44 14.02
C ARG A 442 6.02 32.32 14.10
N VAL A 443 5.64 31.76 12.95
CA VAL A 443 4.79 30.55 12.88
C VAL A 443 5.61 29.38 12.34
N THR A 444 5.63 28.24 13.04
CA THR A 444 6.25 27.02 12.52
C THR A 444 5.20 26.15 11.82
N LEU A 445 5.28 26.05 10.50
CA LEU A 445 4.43 25.20 9.67
C LEU A 445 5.11 23.82 9.52
N LEU A 446 4.68 22.82 10.29
CA LEU A 446 5.21 21.47 10.26
C LEU A 446 4.23 20.50 9.59
N GLY A 447 4.70 19.74 8.60
CA GLY A 447 3.85 18.70 8.02
C GLY A 447 4.49 17.74 7.06
N ASP A 448 3.64 17.03 6.33
CA ASP A 448 4.00 16.04 5.32
C ASP A 448 3.95 16.62 3.89
N SER A 449 3.76 15.76 2.87
CA SER A 449 3.74 16.16 1.46
C SER A 449 2.61 17.13 1.10
N VAL A 450 1.47 17.08 1.80
CA VAL A 450 0.32 17.97 1.54
C VAL A 450 0.69 19.42 1.93
N LEU A 451 1.28 19.60 3.11
CA LEU A 451 1.76 20.91 3.55
C LEU A 451 2.96 21.38 2.71
N LEU A 452 3.85 20.46 2.30
CA LEU A 452 4.97 20.77 1.41
C LEU A 452 4.49 21.33 0.06
N GLY A 453 3.45 20.74 -0.55
CA GLY A 453 2.85 21.24 -1.80
C GLY A 453 2.25 22.65 -1.65
N ALA A 454 1.65 22.95 -0.50
CA ALA A 454 1.15 24.30 -0.19
C ALA A 454 2.25 25.32 0.17
N SER A 455 3.45 24.84 0.54
CA SER A 455 4.50 25.67 1.17
C SER A 455 4.90 26.95 0.42
N PRO A 456 5.04 26.99 -0.92
CA PRO A 456 5.43 28.22 -1.61
C PRO A 456 4.33 29.28 -1.57
N TYR A 457 3.06 28.86 -1.46
CA TYR A 457 1.93 29.76 -1.30
C TYR A 457 1.82 30.27 0.15
N LEU A 458 1.97 29.36 1.12
CA LEU A 458 1.97 29.69 2.54
C LEU A 458 3.06 30.71 2.89
N GLN A 459 4.31 30.51 2.47
CA GLN A 459 5.42 31.44 2.74
C GLN A 459 5.19 32.84 2.16
N ARG A 460 4.59 32.95 0.97
CA ARG A 460 4.26 34.26 0.36
C ARG A 460 3.12 35.01 1.05
N ARG A 461 2.29 34.31 1.82
CA ARG A 461 1.12 34.89 2.51
C ARG A 461 1.30 35.03 4.03
N LEU A 462 2.20 34.24 4.60
CA LEU A 462 2.61 34.25 6.01
C LEU A 462 4.14 34.50 6.03
N PRO A 463 4.61 35.74 5.82
CA PRO A 463 6.04 36.04 5.68
C PRO A 463 6.86 35.78 6.96
N PHE A 464 6.19 35.67 8.11
CA PHE A 464 6.76 35.28 9.40
C PHE A 464 6.75 33.75 9.64
N ALA A 465 6.37 32.94 8.64
CA ALA A 465 6.28 31.49 8.81
C ALA A 465 7.51 30.74 8.29
N SER A 466 8.09 29.89 9.14
CA SER A 466 9.11 28.91 8.74
C SER A 466 8.42 27.57 8.41
N VAL A 467 8.68 27.02 7.22
CA VAL A 467 8.12 25.74 6.79
C VAL A 467 9.11 24.61 7.00
N GLU A 468 8.65 23.58 7.69
CA GLU A 468 9.33 22.34 7.95
C GLU A 468 8.45 21.20 7.41
N ALA A 469 8.58 20.85 6.14
CA ALA A 469 7.74 19.83 5.49
C ALA A 469 8.56 18.91 4.58
N LYS A 470 8.16 17.63 4.48
CA LYS A 470 8.91 16.58 3.78
C LYS A 470 7.95 15.55 3.18
N VAL A 471 8.24 15.08 1.96
CA VAL A 471 7.51 13.96 1.32
C VAL A 471 7.63 12.70 2.18
N GLY A 472 6.53 11.96 2.35
CA GLY A 472 6.51 10.70 3.10
C GLY A 472 6.69 10.83 4.61
N ARG A 473 6.69 12.06 5.17
CA ARG A 473 6.90 12.24 6.61
C ARG A 473 5.83 11.51 7.43
N GLN A 474 6.28 10.66 8.34
CA GLN A 474 5.48 9.90 9.29
C GLN A 474 5.28 10.68 10.61
N GLY A 475 4.28 10.31 11.41
CA GLY A 475 3.99 10.96 12.70
C GLY A 475 5.18 10.97 13.67
N SER A 476 5.91 9.85 13.71
CA SER A 476 7.11 9.67 14.56
C SER A 476 8.27 10.61 14.20
N GLU A 477 8.47 10.91 12.91
CA GLU A 477 9.46 11.91 12.47
C GLU A 477 9.06 13.31 12.93
N GLY A 478 7.75 13.60 12.98
CA GLY A 478 7.21 14.87 13.46
C GLY A 478 7.64 15.20 14.90
N ILE A 479 7.62 14.22 15.81
CA ILE A 479 8.03 14.42 17.21
C ILE A 479 9.51 14.75 17.30
N LYS A 480 10.37 13.95 16.65
CA LYS A 480 11.83 14.15 16.66
C LYS A 480 12.19 15.53 16.10
N LEU A 481 11.42 16.01 15.12
CA LEU A 481 11.57 17.35 14.55
C LEU A 481 11.09 18.47 15.49
N VAL A 482 9.92 18.34 16.13
CA VAL A 482 9.46 19.34 17.13
C VAL A 482 10.46 19.46 18.27
N GLN A 483 10.96 18.33 18.79
CA GLN A 483 12.00 18.32 19.81
C GLN A 483 13.28 19.03 19.35
N SER A 484 13.80 18.68 18.17
CA SER A 484 15.01 19.30 17.60
C SER A 484 14.85 20.81 17.39
N LEU A 485 13.70 21.26 16.88
CA LEU A 485 13.38 22.69 16.72
C LEU A 485 13.24 23.40 18.07
N ARG A 486 12.76 22.72 19.12
CA ARG A 486 12.66 23.26 20.48
C ARG A 486 14.04 23.46 21.10
N GLU A 487 14.90 22.45 21.01
CA GLU A 487 16.29 22.46 21.50
C GLU A 487 17.13 23.52 20.78
N GLN A 488 16.89 23.76 19.49
CA GLN A 488 17.58 24.80 18.70
C GLN A 488 16.96 26.21 18.82
N HIS A 489 15.93 26.40 19.66
CA HIS A 489 15.16 27.65 19.78
C HIS A 489 14.56 28.15 18.44
N GLN A 490 14.19 27.22 17.56
CA GLN A 490 13.61 27.49 16.24
C GLN A 490 12.08 27.32 16.17
N LEU A 491 11.42 26.90 17.25
CA LEU A 491 9.95 26.93 17.29
C LEU A 491 9.42 28.37 17.42
N GLY A 492 8.49 28.73 16.52
CA GLY A 492 7.74 29.97 16.58
C GLY A 492 6.80 30.05 17.79
N ASP A 493 6.21 31.21 18.04
CA ASP A 493 5.24 31.41 19.11
C ASP A 493 3.84 30.86 18.78
N ALA A 494 3.61 30.45 17.54
CA ALA A 494 2.56 29.52 17.14
C ALA A 494 3.06 28.42 16.19
N ALA A 495 2.32 27.32 16.12
CA ALA A 495 2.64 26.18 15.27
C ALA A 495 1.42 25.74 14.45
N VAL A 496 1.66 25.07 13.32
CA VAL A 496 0.65 24.40 12.50
C VAL A 496 1.15 22.99 12.20
N ILE A 497 0.35 21.97 12.47
CA ILE A 497 0.70 20.55 12.31
C ILE A 497 -0.24 19.91 11.29
N HIS A 498 0.32 19.30 10.23
CA HIS A 498 -0.42 18.42 9.31
C HIS A 498 0.39 17.13 9.10
N LEU A 499 0.01 16.07 9.80
CA LEU A 499 0.65 14.75 9.75
C LEU A 499 -0.40 13.65 9.76
N GLY A 500 -0.10 12.51 9.13
CA GLY A 500 -0.97 11.34 9.10
C GLY A 500 -1.50 10.97 7.71
N THR A 501 -1.07 11.67 6.65
CA THR A 501 -1.43 11.31 5.27
C THR A 501 -0.73 10.01 4.84
N ASN A 502 0.53 9.85 5.26
CA ASN A 502 1.46 8.83 4.74
C ASN A 502 1.53 7.53 5.56
N GLY A 503 0.79 7.42 6.66
CA GLY A 503 0.77 6.23 7.51
C GLY A 503 -0.04 6.43 8.80
N TYR A 504 -0.11 5.40 9.64
CA TYR A 504 -0.79 5.48 10.94
C TYR A 504 -0.14 6.52 11.88
N LEU A 505 -0.96 7.28 12.59
CA LEU A 505 -0.55 8.25 13.59
C LEU A 505 -0.88 7.70 14.99
N ALA A 506 0.13 7.20 15.71
CA ALA A 506 -0.08 6.61 17.03
C ALA A 506 -0.50 7.67 18.08
N GLU A 507 -1.52 7.37 18.89
CA GLU A 507 -2.11 8.34 19.83
C GLU A 507 -1.08 8.87 20.84
N ARG A 508 -0.34 7.98 21.50
CA ARG A 508 0.72 8.34 22.47
C ARG A 508 1.74 9.30 21.86
N GLN A 509 2.16 8.99 20.63
CA GLN A 509 3.10 9.80 19.86
C GLN A 509 2.55 11.20 19.57
N PHE A 510 1.31 11.29 19.08
CA PHE A 510 0.68 12.55 18.76
C PHE A 510 0.41 13.42 20.01
N ARG A 511 0.04 12.79 21.14
CA ARG A 511 -0.10 13.45 22.43
C ARG A 511 1.22 14.09 22.89
N VAL A 512 2.33 13.35 22.86
CA VAL A 512 3.67 13.87 23.20
C VAL A 512 4.09 15.02 22.26
N LEU A 513 3.71 14.97 20.98
CA LEU A 513 3.95 16.08 20.04
C LEU A 513 3.25 17.37 20.49
N LEU A 514 1.98 17.29 20.93
CA LEU A 514 1.23 18.46 21.39
C LEU A 514 1.69 18.94 22.78
N GLU A 515 2.08 18.03 23.68
CA GLU A 515 2.72 18.38 24.97
C GLU A 515 3.99 19.23 24.77
N GLN A 516 4.82 18.88 23.77
CA GLN A 516 6.00 19.67 23.40
C GLN A 516 5.67 21.06 22.83
N LEU A 517 4.40 21.34 22.52
CA LEU A 517 3.89 22.62 22.01
C LEU A 517 2.93 23.32 23.01
N GLY A 518 2.78 22.81 24.23
CA GLY A 518 1.87 23.38 25.24
C GLY A 518 2.22 24.80 25.69
N ASP A 519 3.45 25.26 25.44
CA ASP A 519 3.92 26.62 25.72
C ASP A 519 3.77 27.60 24.54
N ARG A 520 3.16 27.16 23.43
CA ARG A 520 2.86 27.99 22.26
C ARG A 520 1.53 28.72 22.45
N LYS A 521 1.41 29.96 21.93
CA LYS A 521 0.18 30.76 21.98
C LYS A 521 -1.00 30.08 21.27
N THR A 522 -0.71 29.38 20.17
CA THR A 522 -1.71 28.70 19.34
C THR A 522 -1.04 27.55 18.58
N VAL A 523 -1.67 26.39 18.58
CA VAL A 523 -1.28 25.23 17.77
C VAL A 523 -2.45 24.87 16.87
N VAL A 524 -2.32 25.07 15.57
CA VAL A 524 -3.33 24.63 14.60
C VAL A 524 -3.03 23.21 14.18
N VAL A 525 -3.97 22.28 14.37
CA VAL A 525 -3.87 20.92 13.85
C VAL A 525 -4.80 20.80 12.66
N VAL A 526 -4.27 20.31 11.53
CA VAL A 526 -5.04 20.04 10.32
C VAL A 526 -5.18 18.53 10.19
N ASN A 527 -6.42 18.03 10.19
CA ASN A 527 -6.68 16.60 9.99
C ASN A 527 -6.51 16.21 8.50
N VAL A 528 -6.56 14.91 8.21
CA VAL A 528 -6.06 14.37 6.93
C VAL A 528 -7.19 13.92 6.00
N TYR A 529 -6.98 14.08 4.70
CA TYR A 529 -7.93 13.70 3.65
C TYR A 529 -7.27 12.77 2.63
N GLY A 530 -8.03 11.81 2.10
CA GLY A 530 -7.60 10.90 1.04
C GLY A 530 -8.13 9.48 1.20
N ALA A 531 -8.08 8.70 0.12
CA ALA A 531 -8.53 7.31 0.10
C ALA A 531 -7.42 6.35 0.62
N ARG A 532 -7.14 6.36 1.92
CA ARG A 532 -6.22 5.43 2.61
C ARG A 532 -6.86 4.81 3.85
N ARG A 533 -6.56 3.53 4.11
CA ARG A 533 -7.15 2.74 5.21
C ARG A 533 -6.95 3.30 6.63
N TRP A 534 -5.89 4.09 6.85
CA TRP A 534 -5.60 4.73 8.14
C TRP A 534 -6.28 6.09 8.35
N ILE A 535 -6.83 6.74 7.31
CA ILE A 535 -7.31 8.14 7.41
C ILE A 535 -8.44 8.29 8.44
N GLY A 536 -9.39 7.35 8.49
CA GLY A 536 -10.45 7.35 9.50
C GLY A 536 -9.89 7.26 10.93
N SER A 537 -9.07 6.24 11.20
CA SER A 537 -8.44 6.04 12.51
C SER A 537 -7.55 7.23 12.92
N ASN A 538 -6.77 7.78 11.99
CA ASN A 538 -5.94 8.97 12.25
C ASN A 538 -6.81 10.19 12.59
N ASN A 539 -7.91 10.41 11.88
CA ASN A 539 -8.81 11.53 12.14
C ASN A 539 -9.57 11.39 13.46
N GLU A 540 -9.97 10.17 13.84
CA GLU A 540 -10.52 9.88 15.17
C GLU A 540 -9.49 10.15 16.28
N THR A 541 -8.24 9.73 16.09
CA THR A 541 -7.14 10.00 17.02
C THR A 541 -6.86 11.49 17.14
N ILE A 542 -6.79 12.22 16.01
CA ILE A 542 -6.61 13.68 16.00
C ILE A 542 -7.76 14.36 16.74
N ALA A 543 -9.02 14.08 16.36
CA ALA A 543 -10.19 14.70 16.96
C ALA A 543 -10.28 14.47 18.48
N ARG A 544 -9.92 13.27 18.95
CA ARG A 544 -9.87 12.91 20.38
C ARG A 544 -8.77 13.66 21.11
N VAL A 545 -7.51 13.54 20.66
CA VAL A 545 -6.35 14.09 21.38
C VAL A 545 -6.36 15.62 21.38
N THR A 546 -6.81 16.27 20.30
CA THR A 546 -6.85 17.75 20.26
C THR A 546 -7.83 18.39 21.25
N GLN A 547 -8.79 17.63 21.80
CA GLN A 547 -9.71 18.13 22.84
C GLN A 547 -9.04 18.28 24.21
N ASP A 548 -7.88 17.64 24.42
CA ASP A 548 -7.16 17.65 25.70
C ASP A 548 -6.23 18.86 25.87
N PHE A 549 -6.19 19.81 24.92
CA PHE A 549 -5.23 20.92 24.88
C PHE A 549 -5.90 22.27 24.54
N ASP A 550 -6.01 23.16 25.53
CA ASP A 550 -6.68 24.48 25.39
C ASP A 550 -6.05 25.41 24.32
N ASN A 551 -4.76 25.26 24.03
CA ASN A 551 -4.06 26.06 23.02
C ASN A 551 -4.15 25.49 21.60
N VAL A 552 -4.81 24.34 21.43
CA VAL A 552 -4.95 23.64 20.13
C VAL A 552 -6.26 24.03 19.44
N ARG A 553 -6.19 24.20 18.11
CA ARG A 553 -7.35 24.49 17.24
C ARG A 553 -7.37 23.51 16.08
N LEU A 554 -8.41 22.69 15.99
CA LEU A 554 -8.60 21.72 14.92
C LEU A 554 -9.20 22.37 13.66
N VAL A 555 -8.54 22.17 12.53
CA VAL A 555 -9.07 22.40 11.18
C VAL A 555 -9.54 21.07 10.61
N ASP A 556 -10.85 20.95 10.40
CA ASP A 556 -11.47 19.77 9.78
C ASP A 556 -11.36 19.83 8.24
N TRP A 557 -10.12 19.67 7.77
CA TRP A 557 -9.79 19.54 6.36
C TRP A 557 -10.39 18.27 5.72
N HIS A 558 -10.67 17.23 6.51
CA HIS A 558 -11.32 16.01 6.04
C HIS A 558 -12.73 16.29 5.51
N THR A 559 -13.60 16.88 6.33
CA THR A 559 -14.97 17.24 5.92
C THR A 559 -14.98 18.30 4.81
N ILE A 560 -14.06 19.26 4.88
CA ILE A 560 -13.89 20.25 3.79
C ILE A 560 -13.51 19.57 2.47
N GLY A 561 -12.60 18.60 2.52
CA GLY A 561 -12.14 17.86 1.34
C GLY A 561 -13.24 16.99 0.73
N GLN A 562 -14.02 16.28 1.56
CA GLN A 562 -15.18 15.50 1.12
C GLN A 562 -16.20 16.37 0.37
N ALA A 563 -16.45 17.59 0.83
CA ALA A 563 -17.39 18.52 0.21
C ALA A 563 -16.83 19.23 -1.03
N ASN A 564 -15.52 19.16 -1.30
CA ASN A 564 -14.85 19.91 -2.38
C ASN A 564 -13.79 19.06 -3.11
N PRO A 565 -14.18 18.05 -3.93
CA PRO A 565 -13.23 17.20 -4.66
C PRO A 565 -12.24 17.98 -5.56
N ASP A 566 -12.68 19.12 -6.12
CA ASP A 566 -11.87 20.03 -6.95
C ASP A 566 -10.69 20.69 -6.21
N PHE A 567 -10.60 20.56 -4.87
CA PHE A 567 -9.44 21.00 -4.09
C PHE A 567 -8.24 20.07 -4.22
N PHE A 568 -8.38 18.90 -4.85
CA PHE A 568 -7.32 17.92 -5.01
C PHE A 568 -6.98 17.68 -6.47
N VAL A 569 -5.74 17.27 -6.74
CA VAL A 569 -5.33 16.83 -8.08
C VAL A 569 -5.74 15.36 -8.31
N GLN A 570 -5.31 14.76 -9.42
CA GLN A 570 -5.70 13.41 -9.85
C GLN A 570 -5.32 12.28 -8.87
N ASP A 571 -4.53 12.58 -7.84
CA ASP A 571 -4.10 11.64 -6.78
C ASP A 571 -5.02 11.67 -5.52
N GLY A 572 -5.96 12.62 -5.45
CA GLY A 572 -6.97 12.73 -4.40
C GLY A 572 -6.42 13.10 -3.02
N ILE A 573 -5.15 13.55 -2.95
CA ILE A 573 -4.44 13.85 -1.71
C ILE A 573 -3.74 15.21 -1.83
N HIS A 574 -2.97 15.44 -2.89
CA HIS A 574 -2.26 16.70 -3.10
C HIS A 574 -3.19 17.79 -3.64
N LEU A 575 -2.89 19.03 -3.26
CA LEU A 575 -3.79 20.17 -3.43
C LEU A 575 -3.73 20.75 -4.84
N SER A 576 -4.91 21.02 -5.41
CA SER A 576 -5.05 21.84 -6.62
C SER A 576 -4.79 23.33 -6.32
N GLY A 577 -4.71 24.18 -7.34
CA GLY A 577 -4.51 25.62 -7.14
C GLY A 577 -5.61 26.31 -6.33
N THR A 578 -6.86 25.83 -6.42
CA THR A 578 -7.99 26.27 -5.58
C THR A 578 -7.91 25.64 -4.19
N GLY A 579 -7.51 24.37 -4.09
CA GLY A 579 -7.28 23.68 -2.82
C GLY A 579 -6.22 24.36 -1.95
N ILE A 580 -5.08 24.74 -2.52
CA ILE A 580 -4.01 25.49 -1.82
C ILE A 580 -4.55 26.80 -1.22
N HIS A 581 -5.42 27.51 -1.94
CA HIS A 581 -6.04 28.76 -1.45
C HIS A 581 -7.02 28.50 -0.30
N ALA A 582 -7.86 27.46 -0.42
CA ALA A 582 -8.78 27.06 0.64
C ALA A 582 -8.04 26.60 1.90
N TYR A 583 -7.02 25.76 1.73
CA TYR A 583 -6.14 25.23 2.77
C TYR A 583 -5.42 26.34 3.54
N TYR A 584 -4.82 27.30 2.83
CA TYR A 584 -4.25 28.51 3.43
C TYR A 584 -5.29 29.30 4.24
N ASN A 585 -6.50 29.50 3.69
CA ASN A 585 -7.54 30.26 4.38
C ASN A 585 -7.97 29.60 5.69
N GLN A 586 -8.08 28.26 5.74
CA GLN A 586 -8.41 27.56 6.98
C GLN A 586 -7.31 27.71 8.03
N ILE A 587 -6.04 27.54 7.65
CA ILE A 587 -4.89 27.77 8.55
C ILE A 587 -4.88 29.22 9.07
N ARG A 588 -5.09 30.21 8.19
CA ARG A 588 -5.14 31.64 8.55
C ARG A 588 -6.26 31.93 9.57
N LEU A 589 -7.46 31.40 9.32
CA LEU A 589 -8.61 31.58 10.20
C LEU A 589 -8.38 30.89 11.56
N ALA A 590 -7.83 29.67 11.57
CA ALA A 590 -7.49 28.96 12.78
C ALA A 590 -6.38 29.67 13.60
N LEU A 591 -5.41 30.31 12.94
CA LEU A 591 -4.44 31.21 13.58
C LEU A 591 -5.07 32.53 14.08
N GLY A 592 -6.34 32.83 13.80
CA GLY A 592 -6.96 34.11 14.18
C GLY A 592 -6.37 35.33 13.47
N LEU A 593 -5.73 35.13 12.32
CA LEU A 593 -5.10 36.19 11.53
C LEU A 593 -6.14 36.91 10.65
N PRO A 594 -6.05 38.26 10.52
CA PRO A 594 -6.94 39.03 9.64
C PRO A 594 -6.80 38.62 8.17
N GLU A 595 -7.74 39.05 7.33
CA GLU A 595 -7.70 38.70 5.90
C GLU A 595 -6.56 39.41 5.19
N VAL A 596 -5.60 38.64 4.66
CA VAL A 596 -4.45 39.20 3.93
C VAL A 596 -4.85 39.53 2.49
N THR A 597 -5.44 40.71 2.30
CA THR A 597 -5.60 41.36 0.99
C THR A 597 -4.26 41.81 0.44
N LEU A 598 -3.47 40.86 -0.08
CA LEU A 598 -2.40 41.22 -1.03
C LEU A 598 -3.04 41.89 -2.25
N GLY A 599 -2.76 43.17 -2.44
CA GLY A 599 -3.19 43.96 -3.59
C GLY A 599 -2.53 43.50 -4.89
N GLY A 600 -2.99 42.37 -5.44
CA GLY A 600 -2.69 41.96 -6.81
C GLY A 600 -3.59 42.70 -7.81
N PRO A 601 -3.11 42.96 -9.04
CA PRO A 601 -3.88 43.72 -10.03
C PRO A 601 -5.18 43.01 -10.39
N THR A 602 -6.28 43.75 -10.40
CA THR A 602 -7.59 43.25 -10.80
C THR A 602 -7.57 42.73 -12.23
N ARG A 603 -7.80 41.41 -12.40
CA ARG A 603 -7.91 40.79 -13.73
C ARG A 603 -9.10 41.39 -14.47
N LYS A 604 -8.85 42.12 -15.57
CA LYS A 604 -9.90 42.39 -16.57
C LYS A 604 -10.35 41.07 -17.20
N PRO A 605 -11.66 40.86 -17.47
CA PRO A 605 -12.12 39.72 -18.24
C PRO A 605 -11.58 39.81 -19.68
N LEU A 606 -11.00 38.72 -20.18
CA LEU A 606 -10.69 38.57 -21.60
C LEU A 606 -12.00 38.46 -22.39
N LYS A 607 -12.26 39.40 -23.31
CA LYS A 607 -13.32 39.24 -24.30
C LYS A 607 -12.99 38.04 -25.20
N ARG A 608 -13.92 37.10 -25.33
CA ARG A 608 -13.86 36.10 -26.42
C ARG A 608 -13.91 36.81 -27.78
N PRO A 609 -13.18 36.34 -28.80
CA PRO A 609 -13.35 36.83 -30.16
C PRO A 609 -14.79 36.61 -30.64
N GLN A 610 -15.35 37.57 -31.38
CA GLN A 610 -16.62 37.38 -32.07
C GLN A 610 -16.42 36.44 -33.27
N ARG A 611 -17.36 35.51 -33.49
CA ARG A 611 -17.46 34.81 -34.77
C ARG A 611 -17.81 35.82 -35.88
N PRO A 612 -17.27 35.69 -37.10
CA PRO A 612 -17.76 36.45 -38.25
C PRO A 612 -19.25 36.18 -38.46
N GLN A 613 -20.03 37.23 -38.76
CA GLN A 613 -21.40 37.09 -39.22
C GLN A 613 -21.41 36.66 -40.69
N ALA A 614 -22.33 35.78 -41.06
CA ALA A 614 -22.51 35.36 -42.45
C ALA A 614 -23.23 36.46 -43.24
N GLU A 615 -22.74 36.74 -44.45
CA GLU A 615 -23.35 37.68 -45.38
C GLU A 615 -24.65 37.09 -45.97
N THR A 616 -25.71 37.90 -45.99
CA THR A 616 -26.98 37.59 -46.69
C THR A 616 -27.07 38.35 -48.01
N PRO A 617 -27.40 37.69 -49.14
CA PRO A 617 -27.90 38.35 -50.33
C PRO A 617 -29.45 38.41 -50.33
N HIS A 618 -29.99 39.59 -50.63
CA HIS A 618 -31.31 39.76 -51.27
C HIS A 618 -31.25 39.16 -52.71
N GLN A 619 -32.32 38.86 -53.47
CA GLN A 619 -33.76 39.16 -53.42
C GLN A 619 -34.50 38.19 -54.39
N GLY A 620 -35.79 37.92 -54.21
CA GLY A 620 -36.61 37.21 -55.24
C GLY A 620 -37.98 36.71 -54.75
N LEU A 621 -39.07 37.21 -55.33
CA LEU A 621 -40.46 36.83 -55.01
C LEU A 621 -40.81 35.44 -55.59
N SER A 622 -41.70 34.61 -55.04
CA SER A 622 -43.17 34.84 -54.97
C SER A 622 -43.88 33.81 -54.04
N ALA A 623 -45.07 34.17 -53.52
CA ALA A 623 -45.99 33.35 -52.72
C ALA A 623 -46.96 32.52 -53.62
N PRO A 624 -47.94 31.70 -53.13
CA PRO A 624 -48.46 31.46 -51.76
C PRO A 624 -48.46 29.94 -51.35
N ALA A 625 -49.21 29.36 -50.39
CA ALA A 625 -50.37 29.78 -49.57
C ALA A 625 -50.55 28.99 -48.24
N SER A 626 -51.55 29.42 -47.44
CA SER A 626 -52.40 28.66 -46.47
C SER A 626 -51.81 27.81 -45.33
N THR A 627 -51.91 28.37 -44.13
CA THR A 627 -52.25 27.76 -42.82
C THR A 627 -53.62 27.01 -42.84
N PRO A 628 -54.06 26.24 -41.80
CA PRO A 628 -53.71 26.35 -40.36
C PRO A 628 -53.52 25.06 -39.53
N SER A 629 -53.17 25.29 -38.25
CA SER A 629 -53.10 24.36 -37.11
C SER A 629 -54.47 23.96 -36.53
N ILE A 630 -54.60 22.74 -35.98
CA ILE A 630 -55.62 22.35 -34.97
C ILE A 630 -55.02 21.37 -33.92
N ASP A 631 -55.56 21.44 -32.71
CA ASP A 631 -55.15 20.81 -31.44
C ASP A 631 -55.38 19.28 -31.26
N ALA A 632 -54.96 18.78 -30.09
CA ALA A 632 -55.29 17.46 -29.53
C ALA A 632 -56.78 17.36 -29.09
N PRO A 633 -57.29 16.15 -28.79
CA PRO A 633 -57.45 15.79 -27.37
C PRO A 633 -57.37 14.27 -27.04
N ALA A 634 -57.54 13.93 -25.75
CA ALA A 634 -57.62 12.56 -25.24
C ALA A 634 -59.05 12.13 -24.85
N ILE A 635 -59.38 10.84 -25.00
CA ILE A 635 -60.60 10.15 -24.53
C ILE A 635 -60.17 8.71 -24.14
N SER A 636 -60.15 8.33 -22.86
CA SER A 636 -61.24 7.82 -22.00
C SER A 636 -61.60 6.33 -22.20
N GLN A 637 -61.89 5.67 -21.06
CA GLN A 637 -62.04 4.23 -20.84
C GLN A 637 -63.26 3.59 -21.51
N LEU A 638 -63.25 2.26 -21.68
CA LEU A 638 -64.42 1.41 -21.43
C LEU A 638 -64.04 -0.02 -20.99
N GLN A 639 -64.88 -0.59 -20.11
CA GLN A 639 -64.84 -1.96 -19.55
C GLN A 639 -65.16 -3.02 -20.66
N ARG A 640 -65.07 -4.36 -20.51
CA ARG A 640 -65.28 -5.26 -19.35
C ARG A 640 -64.99 -6.74 -19.74
N SER A 641 -64.61 -7.61 -18.78
CA SER A 641 -64.76 -9.11 -18.78
C SER A 641 -64.02 -9.95 -19.86
N SER A 642 -63.52 -11.19 -19.69
CA SER A 642 -63.62 -12.27 -18.66
C SER A 642 -62.30 -13.11 -18.70
N ALA A 643 -61.69 -13.58 -17.62
CA ALA A 643 -61.83 -14.94 -17.00
C ALA A 643 -61.85 -16.11 -18.03
N VAL A 644 -61.07 -17.23 -17.96
CA VAL A 644 -60.79 -18.19 -16.85
C VAL A 644 -59.58 -19.14 -17.18
N SER A 645 -58.86 -19.60 -16.12
CA SER A 645 -58.02 -20.83 -15.89
C SER A 645 -56.85 -21.34 -16.79
N THR A 646 -55.67 -21.41 -16.13
CA THR A 646 -54.59 -22.44 -16.01
C THR A 646 -54.99 -23.95 -15.97
N PRO A 647 -54.08 -24.98 -15.83
CA PRO A 647 -52.59 -25.12 -16.03
C PRO A 647 -52.10 -26.49 -16.65
N ALA A 648 -50.76 -26.71 -16.67
CA ALA A 648 -49.99 -28.00 -16.72
C ALA A 648 -49.98 -28.78 -18.06
N SER A 649 -48.99 -29.62 -18.43
CA SER A 649 -47.64 -30.01 -17.93
C SER A 649 -46.68 -30.13 -19.17
N ASP A 650 -45.36 -30.34 -19.14
CA ASP A 650 -44.46 -31.30 -18.45
C ASP A 650 -43.06 -30.70 -18.19
#